data_AF-A0A973QU39-F1
#
_entry.id   AF-A0A973QU39-F1
#
_cell.length_a   1.000
_cell.length_b   1.000
_cell.length_c   1.000
_cell.angle_alpha   90.00
_cell.angle_beta   90.00
_cell.angle_gamma   90.00
#
_symmetry.space_group_name_H-M   'P 1'
#
loop_
_entity.id
_entity.type
_entity.pdbx_description
1 polymer ?
#
loop_
_entity_poly.entity_id
_entity_poly.type
_entity_poly.pdbx_seq_one_letter_code
_entity_poly.pdbx_strand_id
1 'polypeptide(L)'
;MKTLLIDHHDSYTYNLFQLLTEVNGEEPVVILHDSPECLDPNLLDLSDPSGQSGLAGLSRFDNIVVSPGPGHPADPRDFGATAQLIERSPIPVLGVCLGHQGIALGAQARVVPAPEPRHGHLSRIRHGERGLFRGLPQDFTAVRYHSLCVAEPLPLPLQAIAWSEDGVLMALRHRTRPLWGVQFHPESVLTGYGHRILANFRDLTREYAAMTADEPSAPQPAAARPVKHRELADTAPAAAAPPPAKRTAVAEDSVGYRLHSRWLAVPIDTEAAFTRLYADAPRAFWLDSARTRSGEARFSFLGDGRGPLAEFVRYDVGRGACEVERAGKPVTHVPGSVFDHLKKELARRRVAAPTLPFDFTGGYIGYFGYELKADCGSTNRHEAKTPDACWLFADRFLAVDHQEGVTYALCLTEDTPDGHRVAAEWLDDTITTLTGLPVGGEPAPPPTASGATTAAVEPWLVRDRERYLADIEACQRELRAGTSYEICLTDSAWLPAPDDSYAFYRALRRLNPAPYAAFLRFGEADVACASPERFLRFSHDRTAEARPIKGTAPRGRNADEDARARATLATSPKTRAENLMIVDLLRNDLGRVCAPGTVRVPDLMHTETYATVHQLVSTVRGRLHEDRDAVDCVRACFPGGSMTGAPKERTLEIIDTLETEARGVYSGALGFLSCNGAADLNIVIRTAVFTDGRMHIGAGGAIVLASDPEEEYQEMLLKTAATMRAYHDG
;
A
#
# COMPACT_ATOMS: atom_id res chain seq x y z
N MET A 1 12.75 -7.17 -24.85
CA MET A 1 12.36 -5.96 -25.63
C MET A 1 12.40 -4.86 -24.62
N LYS A 2 13.26 -3.88 -24.85
CA LYS A 2 13.60 -2.89 -23.86
C LYS A 2 12.66 -1.70 -23.98
N THR A 3 11.77 -1.57 -23.01
CA THR A 3 10.77 -0.48 -22.93
C THR A 3 11.24 0.59 -21.96
N LEU A 4 11.10 1.85 -22.35
CA LEU A 4 11.11 2.99 -21.43
C LEU A 4 9.68 3.26 -20.96
N LEU A 5 9.41 3.19 -19.67
CA LEU A 5 8.14 3.54 -19.06
C LEU A 5 8.28 4.89 -18.35
N ILE A 6 7.54 5.91 -18.81
CA ILE A 6 7.52 7.24 -18.19
C ILE A 6 6.33 7.28 -17.22
N ASP A 7 6.64 7.38 -15.94
CA ASP A 7 5.68 7.45 -14.84
C ASP A 7 5.30 8.90 -14.54
N HIS A 8 4.00 9.19 -14.48
CA HIS A 8 3.44 10.51 -14.16
C HIS A 8 2.81 10.50 -12.76
N HIS A 9 3.45 9.81 -11.82
CA HIS A 9 3.00 9.64 -10.43
C HIS A 9 1.59 9.03 -10.32
N ASP A 10 1.25 8.14 -11.25
CA ASP A 10 -0.02 7.43 -11.20
C ASP A 10 0.03 6.24 -10.24
N SER A 11 -1.11 5.91 -9.65
CA SER A 11 -1.23 4.72 -8.79
C SER A 11 -1.47 3.43 -9.56
N TYR A 12 -1.32 3.41 -10.89
CA TYR A 12 -1.41 2.20 -11.71
C TYR A 12 -0.18 1.93 -12.58
N THR A 13 0.86 2.78 -12.55
CA THR A 13 2.06 2.63 -13.41
C THR A 13 2.77 1.29 -13.22
N TYR A 14 2.90 0.79 -11.98
CA TYR A 14 3.53 -0.51 -11.74
C TYR A 14 2.65 -1.70 -12.13
N ASN A 15 1.35 -1.50 -12.35
CA ASN A 15 0.53 -2.52 -13.02
C ASN A 15 0.90 -2.63 -14.51
N LEU A 16 1.15 -1.49 -15.17
CA LEU A 16 1.70 -1.48 -16.54
C LEU A 16 3.10 -2.08 -16.58
N PHE A 17 3.97 -1.73 -15.62
CA PHE A 17 5.31 -2.32 -15.49
C PHE A 17 5.24 -3.84 -15.48
N GLN A 18 4.43 -4.40 -14.58
CA GLN A 18 4.26 -5.85 -14.43
C GLN A 18 3.75 -6.50 -15.72
N LEU A 19 2.74 -5.88 -16.37
CA LEU A 19 2.17 -6.39 -17.61
C LEU A 19 3.14 -6.31 -18.79
N LEU A 20 3.93 -5.24 -18.88
CA LEU A 20 4.98 -5.07 -19.89
C LEU A 20 6.09 -6.11 -19.69
N THR A 21 6.51 -6.36 -18.45
CA THR A 21 7.52 -7.39 -18.15
C THR A 21 7.04 -8.77 -18.59
N GLU A 22 5.78 -9.13 -18.30
CA GLU A 22 5.19 -10.40 -18.76
C GLU A 22 5.16 -10.50 -20.29
N VAL A 23 4.80 -9.42 -20.99
CA VAL A 23 4.66 -9.40 -22.46
C VAL A 23 6.00 -9.37 -23.20
N ASN A 24 6.97 -8.63 -22.67
CA ASN A 24 8.27 -8.36 -23.32
C ASN A 24 9.39 -9.29 -22.86
N GLY A 25 9.19 -10.00 -21.75
CA GLY A 25 10.19 -10.88 -21.12
C GLY A 25 11.36 -10.14 -20.48
N GLU A 26 11.24 -8.82 -20.29
CA GLU A 26 12.27 -7.93 -19.78
C GLU A 26 11.60 -6.78 -19.02
N GLU A 27 12.16 -6.42 -17.86
CA GLU A 27 11.62 -5.32 -17.04
C GLU A 27 11.78 -3.96 -17.75
N PRO A 28 10.72 -3.13 -17.82
CA PRO A 28 10.84 -1.77 -18.30
C PRO A 28 11.80 -0.94 -17.45
N VAL A 29 12.52 -0.02 -18.07
CA VAL A 29 13.20 1.04 -17.32
C VAL A 29 12.17 2.12 -17.00
N VAL A 30 11.96 2.39 -15.71
CA VAL A 30 11.01 3.42 -15.25
C VAL A 30 11.75 4.73 -14.98
N ILE A 31 11.22 5.83 -15.49
CA ILE A 31 11.65 7.20 -15.13
C ILE A 31 10.43 8.02 -14.74
N LEU A 32 10.57 8.95 -13.78
CA LEU A 32 9.52 9.92 -13.47
C LEU A 32 9.55 11.04 -14.52
N HIS A 33 8.39 11.60 -14.86
CA HIS A 33 8.28 12.67 -15.87
C HIS A 33 8.96 13.98 -15.45
N ASP A 34 9.13 14.18 -14.14
CA ASP A 34 9.76 15.35 -13.52
C ASP A 34 11.19 15.09 -13.02
N SER A 35 11.73 13.90 -13.30
CA SER A 35 13.10 13.57 -12.89
C SER A 35 14.12 14.39 -13.69
N PRO A 36 15.31 14.70 -13.12
CA PRO A 36 16.36 15.40 -13.85
C PRO A 36 16.72 14.74 -15.19
N GLU A 37 16.66 13.40 -15.26
CA GLU A 37 16.89 12.61 -16.48
C GLU A 37 15.83 12.84 -17.55
N CYS A 38 14.57 13.06 -17.17
CA CYS A 38 13.50 13.38 -18.11
C CYS A 38 13.53 14.86 -18.53
N LEU A 39 14.00 15.75 -17.65
CA LEU A 39 14.02 17.19 -17.87
C LEU A 39 15.25 17.70 -18.63
N ASP A 40 16.37 16.96 -18.65
CA ASP A 40 17.58 17.37 -19.37
C ASP A 40 17.54 16.96 -20.87
N PRO A 41 17.39 17.92 -21.79
CA PRO A 41 17.40 17.64 -23.22
C PRO A 41 18.75 17.08 -23.73
N ASN A 42 19.84 17.22 -22.98
CA ASN A 42 21.16 16.67 -23.33
C ASN A 42 21.35 15.22 -22.84
N LEU A 43 20.59 14.76 -21.83
CA LEU A 43 20.56 13.35 -21.42
C LEU A 43 19.62 12.52 -22.33
N LEU A 44 18.66 13.20 -22.96
CA LEU A 44 17.82 12.71 -24.05
C LEU A 44 18.42 13.08 -25.42
N ASP A 45 19.75 13.10 -25.58
CA ASP A 45 20.36 13.32 -26.91
C ASP A 45 19.93 12.20 -27.86
N LEU A 46 19.01 12.56 -28.77
CA LEU A 46 18.40 11.71 -29.79
C LEU A 46 19.39 11.33 -30.92
N SER A 47 20.61 11.89 -30.89
CA SER A 47 21.56 11.86 -32.00
C SER A 47 22.96 11.31 -31.68
N ASP A 48 23.29 10.98 -30.42
CA ASP A 48 24.60 10.44 -30.04
C ASP A 48 24.65 8.89 -30.07
N PRO A 49 25.41 8.25 -30.99
CA PRO A 49 25.57 6.80 -31.05
C PRO A 49 26.62 6.26 -30.07
N SER A 50 27.37 7.13 -29.38
CA SER A 50 28.58 6.76 -28.62
C SER A 50 28.31 6.31 -27.17
N GLY A 51 27.15 6.66 -26.60
CA GLY A 51 26.65 6.10 -25.34
C GLY A 51 27.50 6.38 -24.09
N GLN A 52 28.24 7.50 -24.03
CA GLN A 52 29.20 7.77 -22.95
C GLN A 52 28.68 8.59 -21.75
N SER A 53 27.40 9.01 -21.72
CA SER A 53 26.81 9.81 -20.62
C SER A 53 25.63 9.11 -19.92
N GLY A 54 25.87 8.20 -18.97
CA GLY A 54 24.80 7.66 -18.12
C GLY A 54 23.67 6.96 -18.92
N LEU A 55 22.40 7.05 -18.49
CA LEU A 55 21.22 6.45 -19.16
C LEU A 55 20.94 6.99 -20.60
N ALA A 56 21.92 7.57 -21.30
CA ALA A 56 21.79 8.30 -22.56
C ALA A 56 21.42 7.45 -23.80
N GLY A 57 20.55 8.05 -24.62
CA GLY A 57 20.13 7.62 -25.95
C GLY A 57 18.78 6.89 -25.95
N LEU A 58 17.70 7.54 -26.40
CA LEU A 58 16.42 6.86 -26.70
C LEU A 58 16.60 5.71 -27.71
N SER A 59 17.67 5.76 -28.51
CA SER A 59 18.10 4.70 -29.44
C SER A 59 18.36 3.34 -28.79
N ARG A 60 18.57 3.26 -27.47
CA ARG A 60 18.75 1.99 -26.74
C ARG A 60 17.43 1.30 -26.38
N PHE A 61 16.31 1.98 -26.56
CA PHE A 61 14.97 1.45 -26.28
C PHE A 61 14.27 1.09 -27.58
N ASP A 62 13.51 0.00 -27.54
CA ASP A 62 12.70 -0.43 -28.68
C ASP A 62 11.42 0.41 -28.79
N ASN A 63 10.87 0.83 -27.65
CA ASN A 63 9.66 1.65 -27.56
C ASN A 63 9.57 2.43 -26.25
N ILE A 64 8.59 3.34 -26.21
CA ILE A 64 8.23 4.14 -25.05
C ILE A 64 6.78 3.86 -24.68
N VAL A 65 6.50 3.72 -23.40
CA VAL A 65 5.15 3.72 -22.84
C VAL A 65 5.02 4.91 -21.90
N VAL A 66 4.00 5.73 -22.14
CA VAL A 66 3.64 6.88 -21.32
C VAL A 66 2.47 6.47 -20.44
N SER A 67 2.68 6.45 -19.12
CA SER A 67 1.69 6.02 -18.14
C SER A 67 0.43 6.92 -18.14
N PRO A 68 -0.64 6.49 -17.46
CA PRO A 68 -1.65 7.41 -16.94
C PRO A 68 -1.02 8.42 -15.96
N GLY A 69 -1.83 9.37 -15.50
CA GLY A 69 -1.45 10.34 -14.50
C GLY A 69 -2.62 11.26 -14.14
N PRO A 70 -2.51 11.99 -13.03
CA PRO A 70 -3.50 13.00 -12.64
C PRO A 70 -3.43 14.23 -13.53
N GLY A 71 -4.51 15.01 -13.53
CA GLY A 71 -4.54 16.36 -14.08
C GLY A 71 -4.65 16.42 -15.60
N HIS A 72 -4.00 17.41 -16.23
CA HIS A 72 -4.20 17.74 -17.65
C HIS A 72 -2.87 17.75 -18.42
N PRO A 73 -2.78 17.15 -19.62
CA PRO A 73 -1.52 17.08 -20.39
C PRO A 73 -0.99 18.42 -20.91
N ALA A 74 -1.69 19.52 -20.62
CA ALA A 74 -1.29 20.88 -20.99
C ALA A 74 -0.67 21.63 -19.80
N ASP A 75 -0.85 21.11 -18.58
CA ASP A 75 -0.18 21.63 -17.40
C ASP A 75 1.25 21.08 -17.37
N PRO A 76 2.28 21.95 -17.38
CA PRO A 76 3.67 21.52 -17.27
C PRO A 76 3.95 20.72 -16.00
N ARG A 77 3.18 20.92 -14.92
CA ARG A 77 3.32 20.14 -13.69
C ARG A 77 2.94 18.68 -13.90
N ASP A 78 1.87 18.43 -14.65
CA ASP A 78 1.29 17.10 -14.81
C ASP A 78 1.96 16.29 -15.93
N PHE A 79 2.52 16.97 -16.94
CA PHE A 79 3.03 16.31 -18.15
C PHE A 79 4.47 16.68 -18.54
N GLY A 80 5.02 17.73 -17.94
CA GLY A 80 6.44 18.08 -18.02
C GLY A 80 7.04 18.06 -19.42
N ALA A 81 8.23 17.47 -19.52
CA ALA A 81 8.97 17.33 -20.78
C ALA A 81 8.44 16.20 -21.69
N THR A 82 7.50 15.38 -21.21
CA THR A 82 6.95 14.25 -21.96
C THR A 82 6.33 14.69 -23.28
N ALA A 83 5.72 15.88 -23.34
CA ALA A 83 5.20 16.46 -24.59
C ALA A 83 6.28 16.55 -25.68
N GLN A 84 7.46 17.08 -25.35
CA GLN A 84 8.58 17.22 -26.29
C GLN A 84 9.16 15.86 -26.68
N LEU A 85 9.21 14.92 -25.73
CA LEU A 85 9.66 13.56 -25.97
C LEU A 85 8.74 12.85 -26.96
N ILE A 86 7.41 12.93 -26.80
CA ILE A 86 6.45 12.38 -27.77
C ILE A 86 6.61 13.08 -29.12
N GLU A 87 6.72 14.40 -29.14
CA GLU A 87 6.87 15.17 -30.38
C GLU A 87 8.11 14.74 -31.17
N ARG A 88 9.21 14.44 -30.50
CA ARG A 88 10.50 14.14 -31.13
C ARG A 88 10.85 12.65 -31.22
N SER A 89 10.07 11.77 -30.60
CA SER A 89 10.38 10.34 -30.55
C SER A 89 10.50 9.74 -31.97
N PRO A 90 11.66 9.12 -32.30
CA PRO A 90 11.86 8.37 -33.55
C PRO A 90 11.39 6.91 -33.43
N ILE A 91 11.10 6.44 -32.21
CA ILE A 91 10.68 5.08 -31.89
C ILE A 91 9.19 5.01 -31.53
N PRO A 92 8.57 3.83 -31.59
CA PRO A 92 7.18 3.61 -31.22
C PRO A 92 6.82 4.10 -29.81
N VAL A 93 5.67 4.77 -29.70
CA VAL A 93 5.12 5.27 -28.42
C VAL A 93 3.70 4.77 -28.21
N LEU A 94 3.42 4.26 -27.02
CA LEU A 94 2.06 3.99 -26.52
C LEU A 94 1.73 4.93 -25.37
N GLY A 95 0.69 5.75 -25.53
CA GLY A 95 0.13 6.56 -24.44
C GLY A 95 -1.09 5.91 -23.80
N VAL A 96 -1.11 5.83 -22.47
CA VAL A 96 -2.26 5.33 -21.70
C VAL A 96 -2.90 6.47 -20.93
N CYS A 97 -4.22 6.64 -21.04
CA CYS A 97 -5.01 7.69 -20.38
C CYS A 97 -4.40 9.10 -20.55
N LEU A 98 -3.65 9.63 -19.57
CA LEU A 98 -2.94 10.91 -19.69
C LEU A 98 -1.97 10.91 -20.88
N GLY A 99 -1.21 9.84 -21.09
CA GLY A 99 -0.33 9.68 -22.26
C GLY A 99 -1.10 9.69 -23.60
N HIS A 100 -2.29 9.09 -23.65
CA HIS A 100 -3.17 9.16 -24.83
C HIS A 100 -3.60 10.60 -25.12
N GLN A 101 -3.98 11.34 -24.08
CA GLN A 101 -4.37 12.74 -24.20
C GLN A 101 -3.19 13.62 -24.62
N GLY A 102 -1.98 13.34 -24.12
CA GLY A 102 -0.75 14.03 -24.50
C GLY A 102 -0.38 13.85 -25.97
N ILE A 103 -0.49 12.63 -26.52
CA ILE A 103 -0.33 12.38 -27.95
C ILE A 103 -1.34 13.21 -28.76
N ALA A 104 -2.59 13.25 -28.30
CA ALA A 104 -3.63 13.99 -28.99
C ALA A 104 -3.35 15.50 -29.00
N LEU A 105 -2.99 16.05 -27.83
CA LEU A 105 -2.67 17.47 -27.66
C LEU A 105 -1.46 17.88 -28.50
N GLY A 106 -0.40 17.05 -28.54
CA GLY A 106 0.78 17.29 -29.37
C GLY A 106 0.47 17.32 -30.88
N ALA A 107 -0.57 16.60 -31.31
CA ALA A 107 -1.09 16.66 -32.68
C ALA A 107 -2.20 17.71 -32.87
N GLN A 108 -2.31 18.68 -31.96
CA GLN A 108 -3.26 19.79 -31.97
C GLN A 108 -4.74 19.40 -31.81
N ALA A 109 -5.02 18.20 -31.27
CA ALA A 109 -6.37 17.85 -30.85
C ALA A 109 -6.73 18.56 -29.53
N ARG A 110 -8.03 18.66 -29.23
CA ARG A 110 -8.51 19.25 -27.98
C ARG A 110 -8.73 18.17 -26.93
N VAL A 111 -8.23 18.41 -25.73
CA VAL A 111 -8.58 17.64 -24.52
C VAL A 111 -9.60 18.48 -23.75
N VAL A 112 -10.72 17.87 -23.39
CA VAL A 112 -11.87 18.54 -22.77
C VAL A 112 -12.45 17.67 -21.66
N PRO A 113 -13.29 18.20 -20.76
CA PRO A 113 -14.06 17.38 -19.84
C PRO A 113 -14.86 16.30 -20.59
N ALA A 114 -14.81 15.08 -20.10
CA ALA A 114 -15.61 13.98 -20.62
C ALA A 114 -17.10 14.29 -20.42
N PRO A 115 -18.00 13.77 -21.29
CA PRO A 115 -19.44 13.93 -21.12
C PRO A 115 -19.93 13.51 -19.73
N GLU A 116 -19.32 12.44 -19.20
CA GLU A 116 -19.45 12.01 -17.82
C GLU A 116 -18.08 11.52 -17.34
N PRO A 117 -17.58 11.99 -16.18
CA PRO A 117 -16.34 11.48 -15.61
C PRO A 117 -16.52 10.02 -15.14
N ARG A 118 -15.50 9.19 -15.36
CA ARG A 118 -15.56 7.74 -15.08
C ARG A 118 -14.34 7.30 -14.28
N HIS A 119 -14.53 6.96 -13.01
CA HIS A 119 -13.49 6.44 -12.11
C HIS A 119 -13.84 5.01 -11.67
N GLY A 120 -13.07 4.00 -12.09
CA GLY A 120 -13.34 2.58 -11.76
C GLY A 120 -14.55 2.00 -12.49
N HIS A 121 -14.91 2.55 -13.66
CA HIS A 121 -16.09 2.12 -14.41
C HIS A 121 -15.75 1.17 -15.54
N LEU A 122 -16.58 0.14 -15.71
CA LEU A 122 -16.52 -0.78 -16.85
C LEU A 122 -17.23 -0.16 -18.06
N SER A 123 -16.64 -0.28 -19.25
CA SER A 123 -17.26 0.11 -20.51
C SER A 123 -16.96 -0.88 -21.61
N ARG A 124 -17.91 -1.05 -22.53
CA ARG A 124 -17.70 -1.84 -23.76
C ARG A 124 -16.97 -1.01 -24.80
N ILE A 125 -15.99 -1.61 -25.47
CA ILE A 125 -15.11 -0.95 -26.44
C ILE A 125 -15.34 -1.51 -27.84
N ARG A 126 -15.75 -0.65 -28.76
CA ARG A 126 -15.86 -0.94 -30.20
C ARG A 126 -14.60 -0.43 -30.91
N HIS A 127 -14.00 -1.24 -31.79
CA HIS A 127 -12.69 -0.91 -32.38
C HIS A 127 -12.54 -1.38 -33.84
N GLY A 128 -11.47 -0.94 -34.51
CA GLY A 128 -11.20 -1.24 -35.92
C GLY A 128 -10.53 -2.60 -36.22
N GLU A 129 -10.49 -3.54 -35.26
CA GLU A 129 -9.89 -4.91 -35.35
C GLU A 129 -8.46 -5.03 -35.88
N ARG A 130 -7.71 -3.92 -35.89
CA ARG A 130 -6.36 -3.83 -36.46
C ARG A 130 -5.40 -3.13 -35.50
N GLY A 131 -4.10 -3.28 -35.75
CA GLY A 131 -3.06 -2.67 -34.92
C GLY A 131 -3.16 -3.15 -33.46
N LEU A 132 -3.32 -2.21 -32.52
CA LEU A 132 -3.49 -2.50 -31.10
C LEU A 132 -4.61 -3.51 -30.80
N PHE A 133 -5.65 -3.54 -31.65
CA PHE A 133 -6.83 -4.39 -31.44
C PHE A 133 -6.87 -5.63 -32.34
N ARG A 134 -5.73 -6.01 -32.94
CA ARG A 134 -5.62 -7.21 -33.75
C ARG A 134 -5.99 -8.45 -32.92
N GLY A 135 -6.98 -9.21 -33.38
CA GLY A 135 -7.43 -10.46 -32.75
C GLY A 135 -8.24 -10.29 -31.45
N LEU A 136 -8.70 -9.08 -31.14
CA LEU A 136 -9.64 -8.83 -30.04
C LEU A 136 -11.09 -8.93 -30.55
N PRO A 137 -12.02 -9.44 -29.72
CA PRO A 137 -13.44 -9.37 -30.04
C PRO A 137 -13.98 -7.94 -29.90
N GLN A 138 -14.97 -7.60 -30.72
CA GLN A 138 -15.74 -6.37 -30.52
C GLN A 138 -16.41 -6.35 -29.14
N ASP A 139 -16.65 -5.13 -28.65
CA ASP A 139 -17.36 -4.86 -27.41
C ASP A 139 -16.74 -5.51 -26.16
N PHE A 140 -15.42 -5.74 -26.19
CA PHE A 140 -14.71 -6.20 -24.99
C PHE A 140 -14.80 -5.15 -23.87
N THR A 141 -14.72 -5.62 -22.62
CA THR A 141 -14.82 -4.77 -21.43
C THR A 141 -13.46 -4.16 -21.07
N ALA A 142 -13.44 -2.84 -20.85
CA ALA A 142 -12.27 -2.12 -20.34
C ALA A 142 -12.65 -1.18 -19.18
N VAL A 143 -11.69 -0.90 -18.30
CA VAL A 143 -11.84 -0.02 -17.14
C VAL A 143 -11.40 1.41 -17.48
N ARG A 144 -12.18 2.39 -17.03
CA ARG A 144 -11.94 3.83 -17.20
C ARG A 144 -11.68 4.52 -15.86
N TYR A 145 -10.63 5.35 -15.82
CA TYR A 145 -10.27 6.24 -14.70
C TYR A 145 -10.01 7.68 -15.20
N HIS A 146 -10.93 8.26 -15.96
CA HIS A 146 -10.70 9.58 -16.56
C HIS A 146 -11.90 10.52 -16.44
N SER A 147 -11.59 11.78 -16.10
CA SER A 147 -12.54 12.91 -16.13
C SER A 147 -12.43 13.74 -17.40
N LEU A 148 -11.33 13.58 -18.14
CA LEU A 148 -11.05 14.27 -19.40
C LEU A 148 -11.12 13.28 -20.57
N CYS A 149 -11.35 13.77 -21.78
CA CYS A 149 -11.25 12.98 -23.00
C CYS A 149 -10.78 13.83 -24.19
N VAL A 150 -10.29 13.17 -25.22
CA VAL A 150 -9.99 13.81 -26.50
C VAL A 150 -11.28 14.06 -27.28
N ALA A 151 -11.51 15.31 -27.68
CA ALA A 151 -12.69 15.71 -28.43
C ALA A 151 -12.57 15.38 -29.93
N GLU A 152 -13.66 14.90 -30.52
CA GLU A 152 -13.82 14.83 -31.97
C GLU A 152 -14.45 16.13 -32.53
N PRO A 153 -14.24 16.44 -33.83
CA PRO A 153 -13.43 15.72 -34.82
C PRO A 153 -11.92 15.84 -34.55
N LEU A 154 -11.18 14.77 -34.86
CA LEU A 154 -9.72 14.76 -34.74
C LEU A 154 -9.03 15.53 -35.87
N PRO A 155 -7.90 16.21 -35.61
CA PRO A 155 -7.08 16.82 -36.65
C PRO A 155 -6.50 15.76 -37.60
N LEU A 156 -6.18 16.18 -38.83
CA LEU A 156 -5.73 15.28 -39.92
C LEU A 156 -4.63 14.28 -39.53
N PRO A 157 -3.59 14.64 -38.75
CA PRO A 157 -2.52 13.70 -38.40
C PRO A 157 -3.00 12.51 -37.56
N LEU A 158 -4.16 12.61 -36.91
CA LEU A 158 -4.72 11.56 -36.07
C LEU A 158 -5.81 10.77 -36.78
N GLN A 159 -6.00 9.54 -36.30
CA GLN A 159 -7.10 8.67 -36.67
C GLN A 159 -7.67 8.02 -35.42
N ALA A 160 -8.98 8.13 -35.24
CA ALA A 160 -9.73 7.40 -34.24
C ALA A 160 -9.79 5.90 -34.60
N ILE A 161 -9.55 5.04 -33.61
CA ILE A 161 -9.48 3.57 -33.82
C ILE A 161 -10.31 2.75 -32.81
N ALA A 162 -10.80 3.37 -31.73
CA ALA A 162 -11.79 2.74 -30.84
C ALA A 162 -12.66 3.78 -30.11
N TRP A 163 -13.86 3.36 -29.70
CA TRP A 163 -14.84 4.16 -28.96
C TRP A 163 -15.50 3.33 -27.87
N SER A 164 -15.93 3.98 -26.80
CA SER A 164 -16.80 3.38 -25.79
C SER A 164 -18.27 3.41 -26.23
N GLU A 165 -19.13 2.67 -25.52
CA GLU A 165 -20.57 2.63 -25.77
C GLU A 165 -21.29 3.98 -25.60
N ASP A 166 -20.72 4.91 -24.85
CA ASP A 166 -21.20 6.31 -24.71
C ASP A 166 -20.63 7.27 -25.77
N GLY A 167 -19.90 6.74 -26.76
CA GLY A 167 -19.37 7.50 -27.90
C GLY A 167 -18.06 8.23 -27.63
N VAL A 168 -17.48 8.14 -26.43
CA VAL A 168 -16.19 8.75 -26.12
C VAL A 168 -15.07 8.04 -26.89
N LEU A 169 -14.13 8.80 -27.44
CA LEU A 169 -12.96 8.26 -28.13
C LEU A 169 -12.06 7.49 -27.15
N MET A 170 -11.86 6.20 -27.41
CA MET A 170 -11.14 5.29 -26.52
C MET A 170 -9.75 4.92 -27.04
N ALA A 171 -9.47 5.10 -28.32
CA ALA A 171 -8.12 4.97 -28.84
C ALA A 171 -7.91 5.75 -30.13
N LEU A 172 -6.67 6.20 -30.33
CA LEU A 172 -6.21 6.92 -31.51
C LEU A 172 -4.85 6.39 -31.98
N ARG A 173 -4.52 6.68 -33.24
CA ARG A 173 -3.17 6.55 -33.78
C ARG A 173 -2.79 7.76 -34.59
N HIS A 174 -1.49 8.06 -34.64
CA HIS A 174 -0.95 8.98 -35.63
C HIS A 174 -0.87 8.27 -37.00
N ARG A 175 -1.11 9.01 -38.09
CA ARG A 175 -1.17 8.42 -39.44
C ARG A 175 0.21 8.11 -40.01
N THR A 176 1.20 8.93 -39.71
CA THR A 176 2.55 8.86 -40.28
C THR A 176 3.65 8.55 -39.27
N ARG A 177 3.36 8.60 -37.97
CA ARG A 177 4.32 8.40 -36.90
C ARG A 177 3.90 7.18 -36.09
N PRO A 178 4.82 6.42 -35.48
CA PRO A 178 4.50 5.22 -34.73
C PRO A 178 3.95 5.58 -33.33
N LEU A 179 2.88 6.35 -33.28
CA LEU A 179 2.24 6.79 -32.04
C LEU A 179 0.84 6.20 -31.94
N TRP A 180 0.56 5.54 -30.82
CA TRP A 180 -0.76 5.03 -30.49
C TRP A 180 -1.14 5.45 -29.08
N GLY A 181 -2.43 5.61 -28.81
CA GLY A 181 -2.89 5.84 -27.46
C GLY A 181 -4.21 5.18 -27.16
N VAL A 182 -4.40 4.76 -25.91
CA VAL A 182 -5.66 4.23 -25.36
C VAL A 182 -6.10 5.08 -24.16
N GLN A 183 -7.37 5.43 -24.09
CA GLN A 183 -7.94 6.27 -23.02
C GLN A 183 -8.31 5.46 -21.77
N PHE A 184 -8.63 4.17 -21.95
CA PHE A 184 -8.87 3.21 -20.87
C PHE A 184 -7.56 2.60 -20.35
N HIS A 185 -7.65 1.86 -19.25
CA HIS A 185 -6.48 1.31 -18.54
C HIS A 185 -6.30 -0.18 -18.83
N PRO A 186 -5.45 -0.59 -19.80
CA PRO A 186 -5.20 -2.00 -20.12
C PRO A 186 -4.64 -2.80 -18.93
N GLU A 187 -4.01 -2.14 -17.97
CA GLU A 187 -3.38 -2.73 -16.79
C GLU A 187 -4.33 -3.04 -15.63
N SER A 188 -5.55 -2.48 -15.66
CA SER A 188 -6.55 -2.70 -14.61
C SER A 188 -7.00 -4.16 -14.57
N VAL A 189 -7.23 -4.70 -13.38
CA VAL A 189 -7.55 -6.12 -13.16
C VAL A 189 -8.85 -6.57 -13.85
N LEU A 190 -9.80 -5.64 -14.10
CA LEU A 190 -11.05 -5.93 -14.80
C LEU A 190 -11.04 -5.56 -16.28
N THR A 191 -9.94 -5.03 -16.82
CA THR A 191 -9.83 -4.80 -18.27
C THR A 191 -9.56 -6.13 -18.98
N GLY A 192 -10.49 -6.52 -19.83
CA GLY A 192 -10.32 -7.66 -20.73
C GLY A 192 -9.23 -7.40 -21.76
N TYR A 193 -8.46 -8.45 -22.08
CA TYR A 193 -7.46 -8.44 -23.17
C TYR A 193 -6.32 -7.41 -23.04
N GLY A 194 -6.11 -6.79 -21.88
CA GLY A 194 -5.01 -5.86 -21.63
C GLY A 194 -3.63 -6.40 -22.04
N HIS A 195 -3.32 -7.64 -21.61
CA HIS A 195 -2.10 -8.34 -22.02
C HIS A 195 -1.98 -8.46 -23.55
N ARG A 196 -3.08 -8.75 -24.27
CA ARG A 196 -3.06 -8.86 -25.74
C ARG A 196 -2.85 -7.52 -26.41
N ILE A 197 -3.40 -6.43 -25.86
CA ILE A 197 -3.19 -5.07 -26.37
C ILE A 197 -1.70 -4.70 -26.29
N LEU A 198 -1.06 -4.95 -25.14
CA LEU A 198 0.38 -4.70 -25.01
C LEU A 198 1.22 -5.63 -25.89
N ALA A 199 0.82 -6.90 -26.05
CA ALA A 199 1.48 -7.81 -26.99
C ALA A 199 1.35 -7.33 -28.46
N ASN A 200 0.20 -6.78 -28.84
CA ASN A 200 0.03 -6.17 -30.16
C ASN A 200 0.90 -4.92 -30.32
N PHE A 201 1.08 -4.11 -29.28
CA PHE A 201 2.02 -2.97 -29.32
C PHE A 201 3.48 -3.40 -29.46
N ARG A 202 3.89 -4.46 -28.74
CA ARG A 202 5.21 -5.12 -28.93
C ARG A 202 5.40 -5.58 -30.37
N ASP A 203 4.39 -6.21 -30.97
CA ASP A 203 4.48 -6.68 -32.36
C ASP A 203 4.56 -5.50 -33.35
N LEU A 204 3.75 -4.44 -33.15
CA LEU A 204 3.83 -3.20 -33.93
C LEU A 204 5.21 -2.54 -33.82
N THR A 205 5.85 -2.64 -32.65
CA THR A 205 7.21 -2.13 -32.44
C THR A 205 8.22 -2.88 -33.30
N ARG A 206 8.12 -4.22 -33.37
CA ARG A 206 8.97 -5.06 -34.23
C ARG A 206 8.72 -4.81 -35.71
N GLU A 207 7.46 -4.66 -36.10
CA GLU A 207 7.06 -4.33 -37.47
C GLU A 207 7.68 -2.99 -37.90
N TYR A 208 7.62 -1.96 -37.04
CA TYR A 208 8.25 -0.67 -37.31
C TYR A 208 9.78 -0.77 -37.45
N ALA A 209 10.45 -1.47 -36.53
CA ALA A 209 11.90 -1.65 -36.56
C ALA A 209 12.36 -2.34 -37.87
N ALA A 210 11.61 -3.35 -38.33
CA ALA A 210 11.89 -4.02 -39.60
C ALA A 210 11.73 -3.07 -40.80
N MET A 211 10.70 -2.22 -40.82
CA MET A 211 10.48 -1.25 -41.89
C MET A 211 11.57 -0.18 -41.96
N THR A 212 12.07 0.28 -40.81
CA THR A 212 13.14 1.30 -40.75
C THR A 212 14.53 0.73 -41.01
N ALA A 213 14.73 -0.59 -40.85
CA ALA A 213 16.00 -1.24 -41.15
C ALA A 213 16.25 -1.44 -42.66
N ASP A 214 15.19 -1.45 -43.47
CA ASP A 214 15.25 -1.63 -44.93
C ASP A 214 15.42 -0.31 -45.73
N GLU A 215 15.52 0.86 -45.06
CA GLU A 215 15.89 2.10 -45.74
C GLU A 215 17.41 2.14 -46.04
N PRO A 216 17.85 2.34 -47.31
CA PRO A 216 19.27 2.32 -47.65
C PRO A 216 20.01 3.52 -47.05
N SER A 217 20.82 3.29 -46.01
CA SER A 217 21.73 4.30 -45.47
C SER A 217 22.78 4.70 -46.52
N ALA A 218 22.99 6.01 -46.70
CA ALA A 218 24.04 6.58 -47.55
C ALA A 218 25.46 6.05 -47.17
N PRO A 219 26.40 5.97 -48.12
CA PRO A 219 27.69 5.31 -47.90
C PRO A 219 28.58 6.05 -46.88
N GLN A 220 29.02 5.33 -45.85
CA GLN A 220 30.08 5.78 -44.93
C GLN A 220 31.44 5.89 -45.66
N PRO A 221 32.26 6.93 -45.39
CA PRO A 221 33.61 7.01 -45.94
C PRO A 221 34.54 5.97 -45.30
N ALA A 222 35.39 5.40 -46.15
CA ALA A 222 36.20 4.21 -45.91
C ALA A 222 37.09 4.27 -44.64
N ALA A 223 37.03 3.19 -43.85
CA ALA A 223 37.94 2.93 -42.74
C ALA A 223 39.38 2.72 -43.22
N ALA A 224 40.32 3.35 -42.52
CA ALA A 224 41.75 3.18 -42.72
C ALA A 224 42.21 1.76 -42.36
N ARG A 225 43.16 1.25 -43.16
CA ARG A 225 43.75 -0.11 -43.13
C ARG A 225 44.29 -0.53 -41.75
N PRO A 226 44.19 -1.82 -41.39
CA PRO A 226 44.83 -2.36 -40.19
C PRO A 226 46.30 -2.70 -40.46
N VAL A 227 47.16 -2.42 -39.47
CA VAL A 227 48.54 -2.91 -39.41
C VAL A 227 48.53 -4.30 -38.77
N LYS A 228 49.14 -5.27 -39.47
CA LYS A 228 49.31 -6.67 -39.05
C LYS A 228 50.49 -6.82 -38.09
N HIS A 229 50.30 -7.53 -36.99
CA HIS A 229 51.28 -8.40 -36.33
C HIS A 229 50.49 -9.27 -35.34
N ARG A 230 50.71 -10.57 -35.11
CA ARG A 230 51.42 -11.69 -35.75
C ARG A 230 50.90 -12.90 -34.95
N GLU A 231 50.36 -13.91 -35.62
CA GLU A 231 49.87 -15.14 -34.99
C GLU A 231 50.99 -15.95 -34.33
N LEU A 232 50.69 -16.51 -33.16
CA LEU A 232 51.30 -17.72 -32.62
C LEU A 232 50.17 -18.62 -32.09
N ALA A 233 50.17 -19.85 -32.58
CA ALA A 233 49.16 -20.86 -32.37
C ALA A 233 49.39 -21.70 -31.11
N ASP A 234 48.31 -22.39 -30.73
CA ASP A 234 48.19 -23.59 -29.90
C ASP A 234 48.44 -23.49 -28.39
N THR A 235 47.37 -23.67 -27.61
CA THR A 235 46.98 -25.00 -27.08
C THR A 235 45.75 -24.85 -26.17
N ALA A 236 44.76 -25.73 -26.35
CA ALA A 236 43.68 -25.94 -25.38
C ALA A 236 44.20 -26.74 -24.18
N PRO A 237 43.65 -26.51 -22.97
CA PRO A 237 42.85 -27.60 -22.41
C PRO A 237 41.58 -27.15 -21.66
N ALA A 238 40.58 -28.01 -21.77
CA ALA A 238 39.57 -28.44 -20.79
C ALA A 238 38.94 -27.45 -19.79
N ALA A 239 37.60 -27.50 -19.80
CA ALA A 239 36.66 -26.90 -18.86
C ALA A 239 37.05 -26.96 -17.38
N ALA A 240 36.94 -25.82 -16.70
CA ALA A 240 36.89 -25.71 -15.24
C ALA A 240 35.63 -24.91 -14.84
N ALA A 241 34.92 -25.43 -13.83
CA ALA A 241 33.70 -24.91 -13.26
C ALA A 241 33.83 -23.45 -12.75
N PRO A 242 32.72 -22.67 -12.68
CA PRO A 242 32.75 -21.32 -12.16
C PRO A 242 33.18 -21.29 -10.68
N PRO A 243 33.92 -20.27 -10.23
CA PRO A 243 34.37 -20.20 -8.84
C PRO A 243 33.17 -19.97 -7.91
N PRO A 244 33.19 -20.51 -6.69
CA PRO A 244 32.14 -20.24 -5.72
C PRO A 244 32.13 -18.75 -5.39
N ALA A 245 30.91 -18.19 -5.30
CA ALA A 245 30.67 -16.83 -4.85
C ALA A 245 31.50 -16.55 -3.59
N LYS A 246 32.28 -15.46 -3.63
CA LYS A 246 33.00 -14.96 -2.46
C LYS A 246 31.98 -14.68 -1.36
N ARG A 247 31.91 -15.58 -0.38
CA ARG A 247 31.38 -15.28 0.95
C ARG A 247 32.18 -14.10 1.47
N THR A 248 31.54 -12.94 1.53
CA THR A 248 31.99 -11.84 2.37
C THR A 248 32.05 -12.39 3.80
N ALA A 249 33.26 -12.49 4.34
CA ALA A 249 33.48 -12.76 5.74
C ALA A 249 32.90 -11.58 6.53
N VAL A 250 31.67 -11.75 7.02
CA VAL A 250 31.13 -10.93 8.09
C VAL A 250 31.88 -11.35 9.35
N ALA A 251 32.39 -10.37 10.08
CA ALA A 251 33.19 -10.53 11.27
C ALA A 251 32.59 -11.55 12.26
N GLU A 252 33.46 -12.40 12.80
CA GLU A 252 33.24 -13.28 13.93
C GLU A 252 32.89 -12.42 15.17
N ASP A 253 31.60 -12.25 15.46
CA ASP A 253 31.01 -11.92 16.79
C ASP A 253 29.47 -11.73 16.71
N SER A 254 28.76 -12.44 15.83
CA SER A 254 27.29 -12.39 15.84
C SER A 254 26.76 -13.34 16.92
N VAL A 255 26.35 -12.79 18.07
CA VAL A 255 25.55 -13.52 19.05
C VAL A 255 24.30 -14.04 18.36
N GLY A 256 24.12 -15.38 18.32
CA GLY A 256 22.91 -16.01 17.81
C GLY A 256 21.72 -15.73 18.72
N TYR A 257 20.50 -15.83 18.20
CA TYR A 257 19.28 -15.70 18.99
C TYR A 257 18.44 -16.98 18.93
N ARG A 258 17.81 -17.32 20.05
CA ARG A 258 16.98 -18.52 20.19
C ARG A 258 15.64 -18.20 20.83
N LEU A 259 14.57 -18.70 20.20
CA LEU A 259 13.23 -18.64 20.77
C LEU A 259 12.97 -19.89 21.63
N HIS A 260 12.58 -19.67 22.88
CA HIS A 260 12.13 -20.68 23.82
C HIS A 260 10.62 -20.57 23.99
N SER A 261 9.95 -21.72 24.18
CA SER A 261 8.51 -21.73 24.41
C SER A 261 8.07 -22.81 25.41
N ARG A 262 6.95 -22.51 26.06
CA ARG A 262 6.10 -23.42 26.83
C ARG A 262 4.65 -23.17 26.44
N TRP A 263 3.77 -24.13 26.69
CA TRP A 263 2.37 -23.98 26.34
C TRP A 263 1.45 -24.66 27.36
N LEU A 264 0.20 -24.20 27.39
CA LEU A 264 -0.91 -24.74 28.14
C LEU A 264 -2.02 -25.13 27.15
N ALA A 265 -2.62 -26.31 27.34
CA ALA A 265 -3.74 -26.82 26.54
C ALA A 265 -5.08 -26.13 26.86
N VAL A 266 -5.04 -24.84 27.18
CA VAL A 266 -6.23 -24.01 27.45
C VAL A 266 -6.00 -22.62 26.87
N PRO A 267 -7.03 -21.97 26.29
CA PRO A 267 -6.94 -20.57 25.90
C PRO A 267 -7.17 -19.71 27.15
N ILE A 268 -6.12 -19.15 27.74
CA ILE A 268 -6.27 -18.23 28.87
C ILE A 268 -7.01 -16.98 28.42
N ASP A 269 -7.91 -16.46 29.26
CA ASP A 269 -8.59 -15.20 29.01
C ASP A 269 -7.58 -14.06 28.88
N THR A 270 -7.59 -13.40 27.72
CA THR A 270 -6.58 -12.39 27.36
C THR A 270 -6.67 -11.14 28.23
N GLU A 271 -7.87 -10.75 28.66
CA GLU A 271 -8.08 -9.61 29.56
C GLU A 271 -7.55 -9.89 30.97
N ALA A 272 -7.83 -11.08 31.51
CA ALA A 272 -7.31 -11.54 32.79
C ALA A 272 -5.78 -11.69 32.76
N ALA A 273 -5.22 -12.27 31.69
CA ALA A 273 -3.78 -12.38 31.50
C ALA A 273 -3.11 -11.01 31.45
N PHE A 274 -3.65 -10.08 30.66
CA PHE A 274 -3.10 -8.73 30.56
C PHE A 274 -3.15 -8.00 31.91
N THR A 275 -4.30 -8.04 32.58
CA THR A 275 -4.49 -7.43 33.89
C THR A 275 -3.51 -7.98 34.92
N ARG A 276 -3.32 -9.30 34.96
CA ARG A 276 -2.48 -9.95 35.96
C ARG A 276 -1.00 -9.72 35.73
N LEU A 277 -0.56 -9.70 34.47
CA LEU A 277 0.85 -9.73 34.11
C LEU A 277 1.36 -8.35 33.71
N TYR A 278 0.60 -7.56 32.96
CA TYR A 278 1.12 -6.42 32.19
C TYR A 278 0.49 -5.06 32.52
N ALA A 279 -0.65 -5.02 33.23
CA ALA A 279 -1.37 -3.78 33.51
C ALA A 279 -0.63 -2.76 34.40
N ASP A 280 0.42 -3.15 35.11
CA ASP A 280 1.27 -2.20 35.87
C ASP A 280 2.59 -1.88 35.14
N ALA A 281 2.82 -2.45 33.95
CA ALA A 281 4.04 -2.17 33.20
C ALA A 281 3.97 -0.76 32.59
N PRO A 282 5.10 0.00 32.62
CA PRO A 282 5.14 1.34 32.03
C PRO A 282 4.97 1.30 30.50
N ARG A 283 5.42 0.20 29.88
CA ARG A 283 5.21 -0.08 28.46
C ARG A 283 4.68 -1.48 28.30
N ALA A 284 3.50 -1.61 27.69
CA ALA A 284 2.83 -2.87 27.47
C ALA A 284 2.09 -2.86 26.13
N PHE A 285 1.86 -4.05 25.58
CA PHE A 285 1.08 -4.22 24.37
C PHE A 285 0.13 -5.41 24.49
N TRP A 286 -1.00 -5.27 23.82
CA TRP A 286 -1.94 -6.34 23.57
C TRP A 286 -2.42 -6.21 22.13
N LEU A 287 -1.88 -7.04 21.23
CA LEU A 287 -2.42 -7.19 19.88
C LEU A 287 -3.54 -8.22 19.97
N ASP A 288 -4.77 -7.78 19.75
CA ASP A 288 -5.95 -8.55 20.14
C ASP A 288 -6.81 -8.97 18.95
N SER A 289 -6.87 -10.28 18.74
CA SER A 289 -7.95 -10.87 17.94
C SER A 289 -9.22 -10.94 18.80
N ALA A 290 -9.77 -9.78 19.19
CA ALA A 290 -10.97 -9.67 20.03
C ALA A 290 -12.19 -10.35 19.40
N ARG A 291 -12.09 -10.63 18.10
CA ARG A 291 -13.06 -11.36 17.32
C ARG A 291 -12.35 -12.45 16.50
N THR A 292 -12.73 -13.70 16.75
CA THR A 292 -12.15 -14.87 16.08
C THR A 292 -13.22 -15.59 15.27
N ARG A 293 -12.98 -15.73 13.96
CA ARG A 293 -13.76 -16.57 13.03
C ARG A 293 -12.83 -17.23 12.04
N SER A 294 -13.30 -18.29 11.39
CA SER A 294 -12.59 -18.92 10.28
C SER A 294 -12.29 -17.88 9.19
N GLY A 295 -11.01 -17.63 8.91
CA GLY A 295 -10.55 -16.63 7.94
C GLY A 295 -10.23 -15.22 8.48
N GLU A 296 -10.49 -14.96 9.77
CA GLU A 296 -10.11 -13.72 10.50
C GLU A 296 -8.83 -13.96 11.33
N ALA A 297 -8.41 -12.94 12.10
CA ALA A 297 -7.26 -13.06 13.01
C ALA A 297 -7.53 -14.11 14.12
N ARG A 298 -6.56 -15.00 14.33
CA ARG A 298 -6.67 -16.20 15.19
C ARG A 298 -5.97 -16.05 16.54
N PHE A 299 -5.00 -15.15 16.63
CA PHE A 299 -4.06 -15.09 17.75
C PHE A 299 -4.10 -13.73 18.42
N SER A 300 -4.10 -13.72 19.76
CA SER A 300 -3.78 -12.50 20.53
C SER A 300 -2.36 -12.60 21.08
N PHE A 301 -1.60 -11.50 21.01
CA PHE A 301 -0.25 -11.40 21.55
C PHE A 301 -0.21 -10.37 22.67
N LEU A 302 0.40 -10.73 23.81
CA LEU A 302 0.45 -9.88 25.00
C LEU A 302 1.86 -9.85 25.57
N GLY A 303 2.34 -8.67 25.97
CA GLY A 303 3.67 -8.54 26.55
C GLY A 303 4.00 -7.12 26.98
N ASP A 304 5.26 -6.90 27.34
CA ASP A 304 5.74 -5.64 27.89
C ASP A 304 7.21 -5.36 27.56
N GLY A 305 7.70 -4.21 28.03
CA GLY A 305 9.08 -3.78 27.89
C GLY A 305 10.02 -4.14 29.06
N ARG A 306 9.70 -5.13 29.88
CA ARG A 306 10.54 -5.57 31.02
C ARG A 306 11.50 -6.70 30.66
N GLY A 307 11.48 -7.18 29.42
CA GLY A 307 12.39 -8.19 28.91
C GLY A 307 13.85 -7.72 28.84
N PRO A 308 14.86 -8.62 28.92
CA PRO A 308 16.26 -8.24 28.93
C PRO A 308 16.76 -7.66 27.60
N LEU A 309 16.08 -7.98 26.50
CA LEU A 309 16.40 -7.47 25.16
C LEU A 309 15.49 -6.30 24.76
N ALA A 310 14.55 -5.91 25.63
CA ALA A 310 13.59 -4.87 25.35
C ALA A 310 14.28 -3.54 25.07
N GLU A 311 13.85 -2.91 24.00
CA GLU A 311 14.20 -1.55 23.66
C GLU A 311 12.97 -0.85 23.11
N PHE A 312 12.86 0.44 23.39
CA PHE A 312 11.78 1.28 22.91
C PHE A 312 12.34 2.33 21.96
N VAL A 313 11.83 2.33 20.74
CA VAL A 313 12.25 3.21 19.66
C VAL A 313 11.16 4.24 19.42
N ARG A 314 11.53 5.52 19.50
CA ARG A 314 10.68 6.66 19.13
C ARG A 314 11.29 7.37 17.93
N TYR A 315 10.45 7.91 17.06
CA TYR A 315 10.90 8.64 15.89
C TYR A 315 9.91 9.74 15.53
N ASP A 316 10.45 10.91 15.21
CA ASP A 316 9.75 12.03 14.60
C ASP A 316 10.43 12.36 13.27
N VAL A 317 9.65 12.55 12.20
CA VAL A 317 10.16 12.87 10.87
C VAL A 317 11.03 14.12 10.92
N GLY A 318 10.57 15.17 11.62
CA GLY A 318 11.27 16.45 11.74
C GLY A 318 12.65 16.36 12.40
N ARG A 319 12.90 15.33 13.23
CA ARG A 319 14.20 15.12 13.89
C ARG A 319 15.18 14.33 13.03
N GLY A 320 14.70 13.46 12.14
CA GLY A 320 15.55 12.63 11.28
C GLY A 320 16.44 11.63 12.02
N ALA A 321 16.11 11.28 13.26
CA ALA A 321 16.85 10.33 14.08
C ALA A 321 15.91 9.57 15.04
N CYS A 322 16.19 8.27 15.21
CA CYS A 322 15.49 7.41 16.17
C CYS A 322 16.05 7.59 17.57
N GLU A 323 15.19 7.81 18.55
CA GLU A 323 15.54 7.76 19.97
C GLU A 323 15.31 6.35 20.51
N VAL A 324 16.37 5.71 20.99
CA VAL A 324 16.34 4.31 21.44
C VAL A 324 16.63 4.26 22.94
N GLU A 325 15.65 3.78 23.70
CA GLU A 325 15.72 3.59 25.14
C GLU A 325 15.87 2.12 25.49
N ARG A 326 16.77 1.82 26.42
CA ARG A 326 17.04 0.47 26.94
C ARG A 326 17.20 0.52 28.45
N ALA A 327 16.70 -0.48 29.14
CA ALA A 327 16.78 -0.54 30.61
C ALA A 327 18.24 -0.41 31.09
N GLY A 328 18.48 0.49 32.04
CA GLY A 328 19.81 0.71 32.64
C GLY A 328 20.86 1.35 31.72
N LYS A 329 20.47 1.85 30.53
CA LYS A 329 21.36 2.53 29.58
C LYS A 329 20.86 3.94 29.28
N PRO A 330 21.75 4.89 28.93
CA PRO A 330 21.32 6.20 28.46
C PRO A 330 20.56 6.08 27.13
N VAL A 331 19.61 7.00 26.90
CA VAL A 331 18.91 7.12 25.61
C VAL A 331 19.95 7.42 24.51
N THR A 332 19.85 6.71 23.40
CA THR A 332 20.74 6.89 22.24
C THR A 332 19.96 7.44 21.05
N HIS A 333 20.58 8.35 20.29
CA HIS A 333 20.01 8.88 19.05
C HIS A 333 20.72 8.24 17.85
N VAL A 334 19.97 7.60 16.99
CA VAL A 334 20.47 6.91 15.79
C VAL A 334 19.98 7.67 14.56
N PRO A 335 20.86 8.32 13.79
CA PRO A 335 20.47 9.02 12.57
C PRO A 335 19.82 8.07 11.54
N GLY A 336 18.85 8.59 10.80
CA GLY A 336 18.11 7.85 9.78
C GLY A 336 16.64 7.64 10.14
N SER A 337 15.86 7.18 9.16
CA SER A 337 14.43 6.93 9.33
C SER A 337 14.19 5.73 10.24
N VAL A 338 12.99 5.66 10.82
CA VAL A 338 12.55 4.47 11.59
C VAL A 338 12.58 3.20 10.75
N PHE A 339 12.29 3.29 9.45
CA PHE A 339 12.36 2.15 8.53
C PHE A 339 13.79 1.59 8.45
N ASP A 340 14.80 2.46 8.31
CA ASP A 340 16.19 2.04 8.22
C ASP A 340 16.67 1.39 9.53
N HIS A 341 16.25 1.97 10.67
CA HIS A 341 16.58 1.45 12.00
C HIS A 341 15.97 0.05 12.22
N LEU A 342 14.66 -0.11 12.00
CA LEU A 342 13.95 -1.37 12.20
C LEU A 342 14.49 -2.46 11.27
N LYS A 343 14.73 -2.14 9.99
CA LYS A 343 15.32 -3.06 9.02
C LYS A 343 16.68 -3.59 9.48
N LYS A 344 17.56 -2.69 9.92
CA LYS A 344 18.89 -3.05 10.42
C LYS A 344 18.82 -3.95 11.65
N GLU A 345 18.00 -3.60 12.62
CA GLU A 345 17.91 -4.35 13.87
C GLU A 345 17.19 -5.70 13.71
N LEU A 346 16.17 -5.80 12.86
CA LEU A 346 15.53 -7.08 12.52
C LEU A 346 16.51 -8.01 11.78
N ALA A 347 17.32 -7.48 10.88
CA ALA A 347 18.36 -8.27 10.21
C ALA A 347 19.43 -8.79 11.20
N ARG A 348 19.80 -7.97 12.19
CA ARG A 348 20.75 -8.34 13.24
C ARG A 348 20.19 -9.42 14.18
N ARG A 349 18.90 -9.35 14.50
CA ARG A 349 18.22 -10.24 15.46
C ARG A 349 17.45 -11.36 14.79
N ARG A 350 17.88 -11.78 13.60
CA ARG A 350 17.15 -12.78 12.80
C ARG A 350 17.13 -14.13 13.52
N VAL A 351 15.96 -14.76 13.55
CA VAL A 351 15.76 -16.08 14.16
C VAL A 351 15.24 -17.05 13.10
N ALA A 352 15.75 -18.27 13.09
CA ALA A 352 15.17 -19.35 12.29
C ALA A 352 13.81 -19.74 12.90
N ALA A 353 12.74 -19.64 12.11
CA ALA A 353 11.39 -19.86 12.60
C ALA A 353 11.21 -21.29 13.14
N PRO A 354 10.86 -21.49 14.43
CA PRO A 354 10.35 -22.78 14.89
C PRO A 354 8.98 -23.05 14.27
N THR A 355 8.56 -24.32 14.20
CA THR A 355 7.21 -24.70 13.76
C THR A 355 6.18 -24.28 14.82
N LEU A 356 5.77 -23.02 14.79
CA LEU A 356 4.67 -22.44 15.57
C LEU A 356 3.46 -22.20 14.65
N PRO A 357 2.23 -22.17 15.19
CA PRO A 357 1.04 -21.94 14.37
C PRO A 357 0.82 -20.47 13.99
N PHE A 358 1.73 -19.56 14.40
CA PHE A 358 1.67 -18.12 14.17
C PHE A 358 3.03 -17.55 13.73
N ASP A 359 2.98 -16.37 13.12
CA ASP A 359 4.14 -15.73 12.49
C ASP A 359 5.01 -14.91 13.45
N PHE A 360 4.50 -14.47 14.60
CA PHE A 360 5.25 -13.61 15.54
C PHE A 360 6.17 -14.42 16.47
N THR A 361 7.49 -14.36 16.23
CA THR A 361 8.54 -15.06 16.98
C THR A 361 9.38 -14.12 17.85
N GLY A 362 8.76 -13.06 18.39
CA GLY A 362 9.46 -11.90 18.93
C GLY A 362 9.87 -10.92 17.83
N GLY A 363 10.20 -9.70 18.23
CA GLY A 363 10.47 -8.58 17.32
C GLY A 363 9.83 -7.29 17.80
N TYR A 364 9.59 -6.35 16.90
CA TYR A 364 9.02 -5.04 17.23
C TYR A 364 7.50 -5.05 17.16
N ILE A 365 6.86 -4.43 18.14
CA ILE A 365 5.42 -4.16 18.19
C ILE A 365 5.23 -2.67 18.37
N GLY A 366 4.35 -2.09 17.58
CA GLY A 366 4.22 -0.65 17.55
C GLY A 366 3.39 -0.14 16.40
N TYR A 367 3.63 1.12 16.07
CA TYR A 367 2.92 1.80 15.00
C TYR A 367 3.83 2.67 14.13
N PHE A 368 3.37 2.85 12.89
CA PHE A 368 3.79 3.87 11.95
C PHE A 368 2.68 4.92 11.87
N GLY A 369 2.94 6.16 12.29
CA GLY A 369 2.02 7.29 12.17
C GLY A 369 1.90 7.76 10.72
N TYR A 370 0.78 8.39 10.38
CA TYR A 370 0.45 8.80 9.01
C TYR A 370 1.48 9.75 8.40
N GLU A 371 2.06 10.64 9.20
CA GLU A 371 3.04 11.63 8.75
C GLU A 371 4.39 11.00 8.35
N LEU A 372 4.62 9.69 8.60
CA LEU A 372 5.72 8.95 7.98
C LEU A 372 5.60 8.84 6.45
N LYS A 373 4.49 9.28 5.86
CA LYS A 373 4.39 9.49 4.41
C LYS A 373 5.54 10.33 3.86
N ALA A 374 6.11 11.24 4.65
CA ALA A 374 7.28 12.03 4.26
C ALA A 374 8.51 11.15 3.97
N ASP A 375 8.77 10.16 4.82
CA ASP A 375 9.85 9.17 4.63
C ASP A 375 9.56 8.15 3.52
N CYS A 376 8.36 8.20 2.94
CA CYS A 376 7.88 7.35 1.84
C CYS A 376 7.78 8.10 0.51
N GLY A 377 8.16 9.38 0.45
CA GLY A 377 8.21 10.18 -0.78
C GLY A 377 7.15 11.28 -0.89
N SER A 378 6.28 11.46 0.11
CA SER A 378 5.38 12.61 0.19
C SER A 378 6.01 13.76 0.97
N THR A 379 5.26 14.85 1.17
CA THR A 379 5.64 15.94 2.09
C THR A 379 4.59 16.07 3.18
N ASN A 380 4.99 16.59 4.34
CA ASN A 380 4.07 16.90 5.42
C ASN A 380 3.82 18.39 5.46
N ARG A 381 2.55 18.78 5.45
CA ARG A 381 2.14 20.15 5.75
C ARG A 381 1.94 20.40 7.25
N HIS A 382 1.64 19.35 8.01
CA HIS A 382 1.30 19.40 9.42
C HIS A 382 2.24 18.51 10.25
N GLU A 383 2.38 18.81 11.54
CA GLU A 383 3.20 18.05 12.49
C GLU A 383 2.29 17.40 13.53
N ALA A 384 2.50 16.11 13.80
CA ALA A 384 1.73 15.37 14.78
C ALA A 384 2.12 15.75 16.22
N LYS A 385 1.15 15.71 17.13
CA LYS A 385 1.41 15.89 18.58
C LYS A 385 1.99 14.63 19.24
N THR A 386 1.76 13.49 18.61
CA THR A 386 2.30 12.19 19.02
C THR A 386 3.57 11.89 18.22
N PRO A 387 4.50 11.06 18.73
CA PRO A 387 5.61 10.60 17.94
C PRO A 387 5.16 9.93 16.65
N ASP A 388 5.85 10.19 15.54
CA ASP A 388 5.51 9.63 14.21
C ASP A 388 5.72 8.11 14.15
N ALA A 389 6.54 7.54 15.03
CA ALA A 389 6.61 6.09 15.25
C ALA A 389 6.98 5.76 16.69
N CYS A 390 6.37 4.71 17.23
CA CYS A 390 6.80 4.07 18.47
C CYS A 390 6.85 2.55 18.29
N TRP A 391 7.98 1.93 18.64
CA TRP A 391 8.19 0.49 18.52
C TRP A 391 8.86 -0.08 19.76
N LEU A 392 8.22 -1.08 20.36
CA LEU A 392 8.74 -1.84 21.48
C LEU A 392 9.27 -3.19 20.98
N PHE A 393 10.54 -3.47 21.21
CA PHE A 393 11.08 -4.82 21.00
C PHE A 393 10.60 -5.75 22.11
N ALA A 394 9.79 -6.74 21.75
CA ALA A 394 9.21 -7.71 22.66
C ALA A 394 9.97 -9.04 22.57
N ASP A 395 10.78 -9.31 23.60
CA ASP A 395 11.47 -10.59 23.76
C ASP A 395 10.72 -11.60 24.62
N ARG A 396 9.77 -11.16 25.44
CA ARG A 396 8.93 -12.01 26.29
C ARG A 396 7.46 -11.68 26.06
N PHE A 397 6.67 -12.70 25.71
CA PHE A 397 5.27 -12.49 25.37
C PHE A 397 4.45 -13.77 25.48
N LEU A 398 3.13 -13.59 25.49
CA LEU A 398 2.16 -14.66 25.34
C LEU A 398 1.57 -14.64 23.93
N ALA A 399 1.23 -15.81 23.42
CA ALA A 399 0.36 -15.97 22.26
C ALA A 399 -0.83 -16.87 22.65
N VAL A 400 -2.05 -16.38 22.46
CA VAL A 400 -3.28 -17.15 22.71
C VAL A 400 -3.89 -17.54 21.38
N ASP A 401 -3.97 -18.84 21.13
CA ASP A 401 -4.65 -19.45 19.98
C ASP A 401 -6.12 -19.69 20.33
N HIS A 402 -6.99 -18.82 19.84
CA HIS A 402 -8.42 -18.88 20.12
C HIS A 402 -9.12 -20.01 19.37
N GLN A 403 -8.50 -20.56 18.34
CA GLN A 403 -9.09 -21.60 17.51
C GLN A 403 -8.76 -23.00 18.04
N GLU A 404 -7.50 -23.26 18.39
CA GLU A 404 -7.08 -24.57 18.93
C GLU A 404 -7.15 -24.61 20.46
N GLY A 405 -7.42 -23.49 21.12
CA GLY A 405 -7.55 -23.43 22.57
C GLY A 405 -6.23 -23.62 23.30
N VAL A 406 -5.15 -23.00 22.82
CA VAL A 406 -3.79 -23.15 23.38
C VAL A 406 -3.20 -21.79 23.73
N THR A 407 -2.57 -21.67 24.89
CA THR A 407 -1.77 -20.50 25.26
C THR A 407 -0.30 -20.84 25.28
N TYR A 408 0.51 -20.06 24.59
CA TYR A 408 1.96 -20.18 24.52
C TYR A 408 2.61 -19.05 25.31
N ALA A 409 3.61 -19.38 26.12
CA ALA A 409 4.57 -18.41 26.66
C ALA A 409 5.86 -18.51 25.86
N LEU A 410 6.40 -17.37 25.41
CA LEU A 410 7.54 -17.29 24.52
C LEU A 410 8.60 -16.34 25.10
N CYS A 411 9.87 -16.76 25.02
CA CYS A 411 11.02 -15.98 25.45
C CYS A 411 12.15 -16.08 24.41
N LEU A 412 12.50 -14.95 23.80
CA LEU A 412 13.62 -14.79 22.89
C LEU A 412 14.85 -14.38 23.70
N THR A 413 15.96 -15.11 23.54
CA THR A 413 17.22 -14.79 24.21
C THR A 413 18.39 -14.84 23.24
N GLU A 414 19.52 -14.29 23.65
CA GLU A 414 20.81 -14.66 23.09
C GLU A 414 21.00 -16.18 23.25
N ASP A 415 21.62 -16.83 22.25
CA ASP A 415 21.86 -18.27 22.21
C ASP A 415 23.09 -18.62 23.06
N THR A 416 22.96 -18.39 24.36
CA THR A 416 23.98 -18.65 25.37
C THR A 416 23.41 -19.53 26.49
N PRO A 417 24.25 -20.27 27.24
CA PRO A 417 23.77 -21.08 28.36
C PRO A 417 23.01 -20.27 29.43
N ASP A 418 23.43 -19.03 29.69
CA ASP A 418 22.75 -18.14 30.62
C ASP A 418 21.39 -17.67 30.08
N GLY A 419 21.32 -17.32 28.78
CA GLY A 419 20.07 -17.01 28.11
C GLY A 419 19.05 -18.13 28.21
N HIS A 420 19.48 -19.39 27.98
CA HIS A 420 18.60 -20.56 28.08
C HIS A 420 18.08 -20.78 29.51
N ARG A 421 18.92 -20.57 30.53
CA ARG A 421 18.54 -20.70 31.94
C ARG A 421 17.50 -19.64 32.32
N VAL A 422 17.77 -18.38 32.00
CA VAL A 422 16.86 -17.26 32.27
C VAL A 422 15.53 -17.43 31.54
N ALA A 423 15.55 -17.94 30.30
CA ALA A 423 14.34 -18.26 29.57
C ALA A 423 13.52 -19.35 30.25
N ALA A 424 14.16 -20.43 30.72
CA ALA A 424 13.47 -21.52 31.41
C ALA A 424 12.79 -21.05 32.70
N GLU A 425 13.51 -20.29 33.54
CA GLU A 425 12.99 -19.71 34.78
C GLU A 425 11.76 -18.83 34.52
N TRP A 426 11.87 -17.88 33.58
CA TRP A 426 10.75 -16.99 33.24
C TRP A 426 9.55 -17.75 32.67
N LEU A 427 9.79 -18.74 31.81
CA LEU A 427 8.73 -19.54 31.20
C LEU A 427 7.98 -20.36 32.25
N ASP A 428 8.68 -21.00 33.17
CA ASP A 428 8.07 -21.84 34.21
C ASP A 428 7.25 -21.00 35.20
N ASP A 429 7.75 -19.82 35.60
CA ASP A 429 7.03 -18.85 36.45
C ASP A 429 5.78 -18.30 35.76
N THR A 430 5.90 -17.97 34.46
CA THR A 430 4.80 -17.44 33.67
C THR A 430 3.71 -18.49 33.52
N ILE A 431 4.07 -19.73 33.16
CA ILE A 431 3.13 -20.84 33.04
C ILE A 431 2.43 -21.10 34.38
N THR A 432 3.17 -21.11 35.50
CA THR A 432 2.59 -21.26 36.83
C THR A 432 1.56 -20.16 37.12
N THR A 433 1.87 -18.91 36.79
CA THR A 433 0.93 -17.79 36.98
C THR A 433 -0.33 -17.97 36.11
N LEU A 434 -0.17 -18.41 34.86
CA LEU A 434 -1.28 -18.62 33.92
C LEU A 434 -2.23 -19.75 34.36
N THR A 435 -1.74 -20.80 35.03
CA THR A 435 -2.60 -21.91 35.49
C THR A 435 -3.67 -21.48 36.50
N GLY A 436 -3.46 -20.36 37.20
CA GLY A 436 -4.43 -19.80 38.14
C GLY A 436 -5.44 -18.84 37.52
N LEU A 437 -5.34 -18.55 36.22
CA LEU A 437 -6.20 -17.60 35.53
C LEU A 437 -7.42 -18.27 34.90
N PRO A 438 -8.53 -17.53 34.70
CA PRO A 438 -9.69 -18.05 34.00
C PRO A 438 -9.34 -18.42 32.55
N VAL A 439 -10.01 -19.48 32.08
CA VAL A 439 -10.01 -19.84 30.66
C VAL A 439 -10.94 -18.87 29.92
N GLY A 440 -10.50 -18.39 28.76
CA GLY A 440 -11.26 -17.53 27.88
C GLY A 440 -12.50 -18.22 27.34
N GLY A 441 -13.59 -17.47 27.23
CA GLY A 441 -14.85 -17.90 26.63
C GLY A 441 -15.30 -16.94 25.53
N GLU A 442 -16.45 -17.22 24.91
CA GLU A 442 -17.07 -16.25 24.00
C GLU A 442 -17.28 -14.91 24.74
N PRO A 443 -16.96 -13.77 24.11
CA PRO A 443 -17.22 -12.46 24.70
C PRO A 443 -18.69 -12.38 25.11
N ALA A 444 -18.94 -11.88 26.33
CA ALA A 444 -20.31 -11.56 26.74
C ALA A 444 -20.97 -10.66 25.67
N PRO A 445 -22.26 -10.86 25.35
CA PRO A 445 -22.94 -10.01 24.39
C PRO A 445 -22.75 -8.55 24.77
N PRO A 446 -22.50 -7.65 23.80
CA PRO A 446 -22.25 -6.26 24.10
C PRO A 446 -23.42 -5.74 24.95
N PRO A 447 -23.15 -4.99 26.03
CA PRO A 447 -24.21 -4.35 26.79
C PRO A 447 -25.09 -3.53 25.83
N THR A 448 -26.41 -3.48 26.08
CA THR A 448 -27.29 -2.58 25.33
C THR A 448 -26.76 -1.16 25.45
N ALA A 449 -26.15 -0.68 24.37
CA ALA A 449 -25.40 0.57 24.37
C ALA A 449 -26.31 1.74 24.79
N SER A 450 -26.00 2.33 25.93
CA SER A 450 -26.50 3.62 26.37
C SER A 450 -25.32 4.59 26.29
N GLY A 451 -25.03 5.14 25.11
CA GLY A 451 -23.84 5.98 24.96
C GLY A 451 -23.72 6.66 23.60
N ALA A 452 -23.34 7.94 23.65
CA ALA A 452 -23.07 8.89 22.56
C ALA A 452 -23.98 8.79 21.32
N THR A 453 -24.94 9.70 21.22
CA THR A 453 -25.61 10.05 19.96
C THR A 453 -24.63 10.76 19.03
N THR A 454 -24.84 10.71 17.71
CA THR A 454 -24.02 11.48 16.74
C THR A 454 -23.93 12.97 17.10
N ALA A 455 -25.00 13.55 17.67
CA ALA A 455 -25.02 14.92 18.18
C ALA A 455 -24.00 15.22 19.30
N ALA A 456 -23.51 14.20 20.02
CA ALA A 456 -22.51 14.38 21.07
C ALA A 456 -21.09 14.54 20.52
N VAL A 457 -20.88 14.22 19.23
CA VAL A 457 -19.56 14.30 18.56
C VAL A 457 -19.26 15.71 18.09
N GLU A 458 -20.24 16.39 17.49
CA GLU A 458 -20.04 17.67 16.79
C GLU A 458 -19.26 18.73 17.60
N PRO A 459 -19.50 18.92 18.92
CA PRO A 459 -18.78 19.93 19.71
C PRO A 459 -17.27 19.69 19.84
N TRP A 460 -16.79 18.49 19.53
CA TRP A 460 -15.39 18.08 19.68
C TRP A 460 -14.63 18.02 18.37
N LEU A 461 -15.31 18.20 17.23
CA LEU A 461 -14.70 18.17 15.91
C LEU A 461 -13.80 19.39 15.69
N VAL A 462 -12.72 19.20 14.95
CA VAL A 462 -11.80 20.28 14.56
C VAL A 462 -12.42 21.14 13.47
N ARG A 463 -13.14 20.54 12.52
CA ARG A 463 -13.91 21.28 11.51
C ARG A 463 -15.40 21.18 11.84
N ASP A 464 -16.05 22.33 11.82
CA ASP A 464 -17.50 22.36 11.90
C ASP A 464 -18.14 21.78 10.62
N ARG A 465 -19.46 21.57 10.70
CA ARG A 465 -20.25 21.00 9.61
C ARG A 465 -20.13 21.79 8.31
N GLU A 466 -20.18 23.12 8.38
CA GLU A 466 -20.11 23.98 7.18
C GLU A 466 -18.77 23.79 6.48
N ARG A 467 -17.68 23.79 7.25
CA ARG A 467 -16.34 23.60 6.71
C ARG A 467 -16.14 22.20 6.12
N TYR A 468 -16.59 21.15 6.80
CA TYR A 468 -16.44 19.78 6.31
C TYR A 468 -17.20 19.55 5.00
N LEU A 469 -18.43 20.07 4.89
CA LEU A 469 -19.21 20.02 3.63
C LEU A 469 -18.52 20.79 2.49
N ALA A 470 -17.95 21.96 2.77
CA ALA A 470 -17.18 22.73 1.79
C ALA A 470 -15.90 22.00 1.33
N ASP A 471 -15.23 21.28 2.23
CA ASP A 471 -14.08 20.44 1.90
C ASP A 471 -14.49 19.26 1.01
N ILE A 472 -15.66 18.63 1.24
CA ILE A 472 -16.20 17.59 0.34
C ILE A 472 -16.46 18.16 -1.06
N GLU A 473 -17.05 19.34 -1.16
CA GLU A 473 -17.25 20.01 -2.46
C GLU A 473 -15.91 20.31 -3.16
N ALA A 474 -14.87 20.65 -2.39
CA ALA A 474 -13.51 20.81 -2.92
C ALA A 474 -12.96 19.49 -3.46
N CYS A 475 -13.08 18.39 -2.73
CA CYS A 475 -12.75 17.06 -3.22
C CYS A 475 -13.47 16.76 -4.54
N GLN A 476 -14.78 17.00 -4.62
CA GLN A 476 -15.54 16.74 -5.85
C GLN A 476 -15.08 17.60 -7.05
N ARG A 477 -14.57 18.83 -6.82
CA ARG A 477 -13.98 19.64 -7.89
C ARG A 477 -12.69 19.02 -8.41
N GLU A 478 -11.82 18.55 -7.52
CA GLU A 478 -10.57 17.85 -7.90
C GLU A 478 -10.85 16.56 -8.67
N LEU A 479 -11.85 15.78 -8.25
CA LEU A 479 -12.27 14.57 -8.96
C LEU A 479 -12.75 14.89 -10.38
N ARG A 480 -13.58 15.92 -10.56
CA ARG A 480 -14.08 16.33 -11.89
C ARG A 480 -12.98 16.96 -12.76
N ALA A 481 -11.96 17.56 -12.16
CA ALA A 481 -10.79 18.06 -12.87
C ALA A 481 -9.86 16.93 -13.36
N GLY A 482 -10.02 15.71 -12.82
CA GLY A 482 -9.14 14.57 -13.12
C GLY A 482 -7.85 14.57 -12.30
N THR A 483 -7.76 15.41 -11.26
CA THR A 483 -6.59 15.48 -10.35
C THR A 483 -6.51 14.23 -9.45
N SER A 484 -7.65 13.62 -9.14
CA SER A 484 -7.76 12.40 -8.35
C SER A 484 -9.01 11.60 -8.76
N TYR A 485 -9.08 10.34 -8.36
CA TYR A 485 -10.17 9.39 -8.61
C TYR A 485 -11.02 9.14 -7.35
N GLU A 486 -10.37 9.15 -6.20
CA GLU A 486 -10.92 8.93 -4.85
C GLU A 486 -10.08 9.73 -3.86
N ILE A 487 -10.71 10.43 -2.90
CA ILE A 487 -10.02 11.20 -1.85
C ILE A 487 -10.60 10.81 -0.49
N CYS A 488 -9.81 10.21 0.40
CA CYS A 488 -10.23 9.90 1.76
C CYS A 488 -10.11 11.13 2.66
N LEU A 489 -11.19 11.91 2.72
CA LEU A 489 -11.28 13.08 3.60
C LEU A 489 -11.67 12.62 5.01
N THR A 490 -10.86 12.99 5.99
CA THR A 490 -11.10 12.68 7.41
C THR A 490 -11.33 13.94 8.21
N ASP A 491 -11.77 13.82 9.46
CA ASP A 491 -11.73 14.85 10.49
C ASP A 491 -11.31 14.26 11.84
N SER A 492 -10.94 15.16 12.76
CA SER A 492 -10.48 14.83 14.10
C SER A 492 -11.48 15.28 15.14
N ALA A 493 -11.67 14.48 16.18
CA ALA A 493 -12.31 14.89 17.42
C ALA A 493 -11.29 14.88 18.57
N TRP A 494 -11.25 15.95 19.36
CA TRP A 494 -10.38 16.09 20.54
C TRP A 494 -11.21 16.28 21.81
N LEU A 495 -11.04 15.38 22.77
CA LEU A 495 -11.75 15.37 24.05
C LEU A 495 -10.75 15.26 25.21
N PRO A 496 -11.14 15.56 26.46
CA PRO A 496 -10.35 15.15 27.62
C PRO A 496 -10.10 13.64 27.60
N ALA A 497 -8.89 13.21 27.96
CA ALA A 497 -8.60 11.79 28.12
C ALA A 497 -9.35 11.25 29.36
N PRO A 498 -9.81 9.98 29.33
CA PRO A 498 -10.23 9.29 30.54
C PRO A 498 -9.03 9.10 31.48
N ASP A 499 -9.30 8.89 32.77
CA ASP A 499 -8.25 8.70 33.77
C ASP A 499 -7.40 7.43 33.51
N ASP A 500 -8.00 6.38 32.92
CA ASP A 500 -7.32 5.14 32.57
C ASP A 500 -7.60 4.71 31.13
N SER A 501 -6.58 4.77 30.28
CA SER A 501 -6.60 4.33 28.89
C SER A 501 -6.89 2.82 28.76
N TYR A 502 -6.52 2.01 29.76
CA TYR A 502 -6.77 0.57 29.75
C TYR A 502 -8.22 0.24 30.07
N ALA A 503 -8.83 0.91 31.06
CA ALA A 503 -10.27 0.81 31.32
C ALA A 503 -11.08 1.18 30.06
N PHE A 504 -10.71 2.27 29.39
CA PHE A 504 -11.29 2.65 28.10
C PHE A 504 -11.15 1.54 27.05
N TYR A 505 -9.95 0.98 26.87
CA TYR A 505 -9.75 -0.09 25.89
C TYR A 505 -10.63 -1.33 26.19
N ARG A 506 -10.76 -1.73 27.45
CA ARG A 506 -11.64 -2.84 27.84
C ARG A 506 -13.10 -2.57 27.46
N ALA A 507 -13.58 -1.33 27.65
CA ALA A 507 -14.91 -0.92 27.21
C ALA A 507 -15.02 -0.95 25.66
N LEU A 508 -14.05 -0.36 24.96
CA LEU A 508 -13.99 -0.36 23.49
C LEU A 508 -14.02 -1.77 22.91
N ARG A 509 -13.21 -2.68 23.47
CA ARG A 509 -13.10 -4.09 23.07
C ARG A 509 -14.45 -4.83 23.15
N ARG A 510 -15.26 -4.55 24.17
CA ARG A 510 -16.60 -5.14 24.35
C ARG A 510 -17.64 -4.53 23.39
N LEU A 511 -17.57 -3.22 23.17
CA LEU A 511 -18.54 -2.49 22.34
C LEU A 511 -18.28 -2.69 20.83
N ASN A 512 -17.02 -2.73 20.42
CA ASN A 512 -16.58 -2.80 19.03
C ASN A 512 -15.50 -3.89 18.84
N PRO A 513 -15.83 -5.18 19.05
CA PRO A 513 -14.85 -6.25 18.85
C PRO A 513 -14.39 -6.31 17.39
N ALA A 514 -13.08 -6.33 17.17
CA ALA A 514 -12.47 -6.28 15.86
C ALA A 514 -11.35 -7.34 15.69
N PRO A 515 -11.11 -7.83 14.46
CA PRO A 515 -10.08 -8.83 14.20
C PRO A 515 -8.66 -8.28 14.41
N TYR A 516 -8.43 -6.98 14.20
CA TYR A 516 -7.12 -6.36 14.36
C TYR A 516 -7.16 -5.28 15.45
N ALA A 517 -7.79 -5.58 16.58
CA ALA A 517 -7.80 -4.68 17.74
C ALA A 517 -6.43 -4.66 18.42
N ALA A 518 -6.13 -3.58 19.13
CA ALA A 518 -4.90 -3.50 19.92
C ALA A 518 -4.99 -2.48 21.05
N PHE A 519 -4.25 -2.74 22.12
CA PHE A 519 -3.91 -1.76 23.14
C PHE A 519 -2.39 -1.60 23.22
N LEU A 520 -1.90 -0.39 23.02
CA LEU A 520 -0.51 -0.03 23.23
C LEU A 520 -0.46 0.97 24.37
N ARG A 521 0.26 0.64 25.45
CA ARG A 521 0.61 1.59 26.49
C ARG A 521 2.06 1.97 26.30
N PHE A 522 2.32 3.19 25.84
CA PHE A 522 3.67 3.69 25.57
C PHE A 522 4.02 4.96 26.35
N GLY A 523 3.10 5.45 27.19
CA GLY A 523 3.34 6.56 28.11
C GLY A 523 3.11 7.92 27.47
N GLU A 524 3.86 8.25 26.42
CA GLU A 524 3.65 9.52 25.67
C GLU A 524 2.41 9.47 24.78
N ALA A 525 2.14 8.30 24.18
CA ALA A 525 0.97 8.06 23.34
C ALA A 525 0.43 6.65 23.59
N ASP A 526 -0.65 6.54 24.35
CA ASP A 526 -1.38 5.28 24.48
C ASP A 526 -2.39 5.14 23.32
N VAL A 527 -2.60 3.93 22.84
CA VAL A 527 -3.45 3.64 21.67
C VAL A 527 -4.44 2.55 22.00
N ALA A 528 -5.74 2.83 21.86
CA ALA A 528 -6.84 1.87 21.95
C ALA A 528 -7.50 1.70 20.58
N CYS A 529 -7.16 0.63 19.87
CA CYS A 529 -7.50 0.37 18.48
C CYS A 529 -8.55 -0.75 18.36
N ALA A 530 -9.57 -0.54 17.51
CA ALA A 530 -10.57 -1.53 17.15
C ALA A 530 -10.70 -1.67 15.61
N SER A 531 -9.55 -1.81 14.93
CA SER A 531 -9.50 -1.81 13.47
C SER A 531 -10.05 -3.10 12.84
N PRO A 532 -10.94 -3.00 11.84
CA PRO A 532 -11.41 -4.13 11.05
C PRO A 532 -10.52 -4.45 9.84
N GLU A 533 -9.60 -3.57 9.46
CA GLU A 533 -8.92 -3.64 8.16
C GLU A 533 -7.42 -3.93 8.33
N ARG A 534 -6.95 -4.96 7.62
CA ARG A 534 -5.53 -5.25 7.47
C ARG A 534 -4.92 -4.33 6.43
N PHE A 535 -3.83 -3.66 6.79
CA PHE A 535 -3.02 -2.92 5.84
C PHE A 535 -2.19 -3.88 4.99
N LEU A 536 -1.29 -4.62 5.66
CA LEU A 536 -0.32 -5.48 4.98
C LEU A 536 0.09 -6.64 5.91
N ARG A 537 0.05 -7.86 5.38
CA ARG A 537 0.68 -9.02 5.98
C ARG A 537 1.82 -9.49 5.11
N PHE A 538 2.92 -9.88 5.74
CA PHE A 538 4.04 -10.54 5.11
C PHE A 538 4.32 -11.85 5.85
N SER A 539 4.16 -12.98 5.16
CA SER A 539 4.46 -14.29 5.72
C SER A 539 5.92 -14.66 5.54
N HIS A 540 6.41 -15.59 6.38
CA HIS A 540 7.80 -16.04 6.36
C HIS A 540 8.25 -16.64 5.00
N ASP A 541 7.31 -17.02 4.13
CA ASP A 541 7.54 -17.58 2.80
C ASP A 541 7.75 -16.50 1.72
N ARG A 542 7.80 -15.23 2.13
CA ARG A 542 7.95 -14.02 1.30
C ARG A 542 6.70 -13.59 0.53
N THR A 543 5.53 -14.05 0.94
CA THR A 543 4.26 -13.60 0.37
C THR A 543 3.77 -12.34 1.09
N ALA A 544 3.62 -11.25 0.35
CA ALA A 544 2.91 -10.04 0.79
C ALA A 544 1.43 -10.14 0.43
N GLU A 545 0.55 -9.72 1.34
CA GLU A 545 -0.90 -9.73 1.19
C GLU A 545 -1.52 -8.43 1.72
N ALA A 546 -2.40 -7.81 0.94
CA ALA A 546 -3.29 -6.75 1.38
C ALA A 546 -4.75 -7.17 1.16
N ARG A 547 -5.66 -6.78 2.07
CA ARG A 547 -7.08 -7.13 2.03
C ARG A 547 -7.96 -5.89 2.15
N PRO A 548 -8.08 -5.06 1.09
CA PRO A 548 -8.89 -3.85 1.14
C PRO A 548 -10.37 -4.17 1.33
N ILE A 549 -11.03 -3.34 2.14
CA ILE A 549 -12.46 -3.44 2.41
C ILE A 549 -13.16 -2.18 1.90
N LYS A 550 -14.17 -2.31 1.02
CA LYS A 550 -15.00 -1.18 0.57
C LYS A 550 -16.47 -1.56 0.54
N GLY A 551 -17.32 -0.74 1.17
CA GLY A 551 -18.74 -1.03 1.32
C GLY A 551 -19.05 -2.01 2.43
N THR A 552 -20.09 -1.69 3.20
CA THR A 552 -20.58 -2.47 4.32
C THR A 552 -22.10 -2.41 4.30
N ALA A 553 -22.76 -3.56 4.49
CA ALA A 553 -24.22 -3.62 4.63
C ALA A 553 -24.56 -4.23 5.99
N PRO A 554 -25.60 -3.74 6.70
CA PRO A 554 -26.06 -4.38 7.93
C PRO A 554 -26.62 -5.78 7.64
N ARG A 555 -26.63 -6.65 8.65
CA ARG A 555 -27.35 -7.93 8.55
C ARG A 555 -28.86 -7.70 8.49
N GLY A 556 -29.55 -8.55 7.74
CA GLY A 556 -31.01 -8.54 7.68
C GLY A 556 -31.64 -9.08 8.98
N ARG A 557 -32.86 -8.65 9.27
CA ARG A 557 -33.61 -9.14 10.46
C ARG A 557 -34.12 -10.58 10.28
N ASN A 558 -34.12 -11.07 9.03
CA ASN A 558 -34.49 -12.41 8.62
C ASN A 558 -33.64 -12.84 7.41
N ALA A 559 -33.68 -14.12 7.05
CA ALA A 559 -32.84 -14.70 6.00
C ALA A 559 -33.03 -14.03 4.62
N ASP A 560 -34.26 -13.65 4.25
CA ASP A 560 -34.55 -13.03 2.95
C ASP A 560 -34.08 -11.57 2.88
N GLU A 561 -34.23 -10.81 3.96
CA GLU A 561 -33.63 -9.47 4.09
C GLU A 561 -32.10 -9.56 4.05
N ASP A 562 -31.51 -10.55 4.71
CA ASP A 562 -30.07 -10.73 4.79
C ASP A 562 -29.44 -11.11 3.44
N ALA A 563 -30.09 -12.02 2.71
CA ALA A 563 -29.68 -12.41 1.37
C ALA A 563 -29.80 -11.23 0.39
N ARG A 564 -30.85 -10.41 0.50
CA ARG A 564 -31.00 -9.19 -0.31
C ARG A 564 -29.93 -8.15 0.01
N ALA A 565 -29.67 -7.88 1.28
CA ALA A 565 -28.62 -6.94 1.69
C ALA A 565 -27.24 -7.37 1.14
N ARG A 566 -26.92 -8.67 1.23
CA ARG A 566 -25.71 -9.25 0.67
C ARG A 566 -25.64 -9.10 -0.85
N ALA A 567 -26.71 -9.44 -1.56
CA ALA A 567 -26.77 -9.34 -3.03
C ALA A 567 -26.63 -7.89 -3.50
N THR A 568 -27.34 -6.95 -2.86
CA THR A 568 -27.25 -5.51 -3.17
C THR A 568 -25.84 -4.98 -3.00
N LEU A 569 -25.15 -5.35 -1.91
CA LEU A 569 -23.74 -4.96 -1.70
C LEU A 569 -22.83 -5.50 -2.80
N ALA A 570 -23.00 -6.77 -3.19
CA ALA A 570 -22.18 -7.42 -4.21
C ALA A 570 -22.34 -6.80 -5.61
N THR A 571 -23.53 -6.26 -5.92
CA THR A 571 -23.85 -5.70 -7.24
C THR A 571 -23.83 -4.17 -7.31
N SER A 572 -23.58 -3.48 -6.20
CA SER A 572 -23.53 -2.01 -6.13
C SER A 572 -22.45 -1.44 -7.06
N PRO A 573 -22.82 -0.67 -8.11
CA PRO A 573 -21.83 -0.10 -9.03
C PRO A 573 -20.85 0.85 -8.34
N LYS A 574 -21.34 1.69 -7.41
CA LYS A 574 -20.53 2.62 -6.60
C LYS A 574 -19.46 1.86 -5.81
N THR A 575 -19.90 0.88 -5.02
CA THR A 575 -19.01 0.10 -4.13
C THR A 575 -18.00 -0.72 -4.93
N ARG A 576 -18.40 -1.27 -6.07
CA ARG A 576 -17.48 -2.00 -6.95
C ARG A 576 -16.43 -1.09 -7.57
N ALA A 577 -16.81 0.11 -8.01
CA ALA A 577 -15.87 1.09 -8.55
C ALA A 577 -14.84 1.53 -7.49
N GLU A 578 -15.28 1.85 -6.27
CA GLU A 578 -14.42 2.14 -5.12
C GLU A 578 -13.44 0.99 -4.82
N ASN A 579 -13.96 -0.23 -4.71
CA ASN A 579 -13.11 -1.39 -4.45
C ASN A 579 -12.09 -1.60 -5.58
N LEU A 580 -12.49 -1.43 -6.84
CA LEU A 580 -11.61 -1.59 -7.99
C LEU A 580 -10.45 -0.60 -7.97
N MET A 581 -10.73 0.68 -7.70
CA MET A 581 -9.72 1.74 -7.60
C MET A 581 -8.64 1.38 -6.57
N ILE A 582 -9.04 0.91 -5.39
CA ILE A 582 -8.10 0.52 -4.33
C ILE A 582 -7.38 -0.78 -4.65
N VAL A 583 -8.05 -1.76 -5.27
CA VAL A 583 -7.39 -3.01 -5.69
C VAL A 583 -6.29 -2.72 -6.70
N ASP A 584 -6.54 -1.90 -7.72
CA ASP A 584 -5.51 -1.55 -8.70
C ASP A 584 -4.38 -0.72 -8.07
N LEU A 585 -4.68 0.15 -7.09
CA LEU A 585 -3.65 0.89 -6.34
C LEU A 585 -2.77 -0.08 -5.53
N LEU A 586 -3.36 -1.06 -4.84
CA LEU A 586 -2.59 -2.02 -4.06
C LEU A 586 -1.78 -2.97 -4.92
N ARG A 587 -2.28 -3.32 -6.12
CA ARG A 587 -1.49 -4.06 -7.11
C ARG A 587 -0.27 -3.25 -7.57
N ASN A 588 -0.43 -1.94 -7.74
CA ASN A 588 0.67 -1.04 -8.07
C ASN A 588 1.68 -0.97 -6.95
N ASP A 589 1.23 -0.72 -5.72
CA ASP A 589 2.10 -0.66 -4.54
C ASP A 589 2.93 -1.94 -4.36
N LEU A 590 2.28 -3.10 -4.42
CA LEU A 590 2.97 -4.39 -4.38
C LEU A 590 3.85 -4.61 -5.61
N GLY A 591 3.44 -4.13 -6.78
CA GLY A 591 4.19 -4.22 -8.03
C GLY A 591 5.55 -3.53 -8.01
N ARG A 592 5.77 -2.57 -7.09
CA ARG A 592 7.06 -1.89 -6.86
C ARG A 592 8.10 -2.77 -6.15
N VAL A 593 7.64 -3.75 -5.37
CA VAL A 593 8.49 -4.54 -4.46
C VAL A 593 8.39 -6.05 -4.67
N CYS A 594 7.37 -6.51 -5.39
CA CYS A 594 7.17 -7.91 -5.73
C CYS A 594 7.79 -8.28 -7.07
N ALA A 595 8.26 -9.53 -7.16
CA ALA A 595 8.78 -10.10 -8.38
C ALA A 595 7.72 -10.05 -9.51
N PRO A 596 8.13 -9.70 -10.75
CA PRO A 596 7.23 -9.65 -11.89
C PRO A 596 6.39 -10.91 -12.07
N GLY A 597 5.09 -10.72 -12.34
CA GLY A 597 4.15 -11.82 -12.57
C GLY A 597 3.78 -12.63 -11.33
N THR A 598 4.10 -12.13 -10.13
CA THR A 598 3.64 -12.73 -8.87
C THR A 598 2.49 -11.96 -8.23
N VAL A 599 2.26 -10.70 -8.63
CA VAL A 599 1.14 -9.89 -8.16
C VAL A 599 -0.17 -10.39 -8.77
N ARG A 600 -1.07 -10.89 -7.94
CA ARG A 600 -2.34 -11.53 -8.32
C ARG A 600 -3.46 -11.09 -7.38
N VAL A 601 -4.70 -11.16 -7.86
CA VAL A 601 -5.92 -10.87 -7.09
C VAL A 601 -6.74 -12.16 -6.96
N PRO A 602 -6.40 -13.06 -6.02
CA PRO A 602 -7.08 -14.35 -5.89
C PRO A 602 -8.59 -14.22 -5.62
N ASP A 603 -8.98 -13.21 -4.82
CA ASP A 603 -10.37 -12.93 -4.49
C ASP A 603 -10.65 -11.46 -4.84
N LEU A 604 -11.63 -11.22 -5.71
CA LEU A 604 -12.01 -9.87 -6.16
C LEU A 604 -13.48 -9.61 -5.83
N MET A 605 -13.73 -8.61 -5.00
CA MET A 605 -15.07 -8.15 -4.64
C MET A 605 -15.97 -9.27 -4.11
N HIS A 606 -15.42 -10.14 -3.26
CA HIS A 606 -16.19 -11.20 -2.62
C HIS A 606 -16.89 -10.66 -1.38
N THR A 607 -18.17 -11.02 -1.18
CA THR A 607 -18.91 -10.61 0.01
C THR A 607 -18.69 -11.58 1.16
N GLU A 608 -18.02 -11.12 2.20
CA GLU A 608 -17.84 -11.84 3.47
C GLU A 608 -18.96 -11.48 4.45
N THR A 609 -19.53 -12.49 5.11
CA THR A 609 -20.62 -12.33 6.07
C THR A 609 -20.11 -12.43 7.50
N TYR A 610 -20.36 -11.38 8.26
CA TYR A 610 -19.97 -11.21 9.65
C TYR A 610 -21.17 -11.24 10.59
N ALA A 611 -20.94 -11.23 11.91
CA ALA A 611 -22.03 -11.31 12.90
C ALA A 611 -23.07 -10.19 12.72
N THR A 612 -22.59 -8.97 12.48
CA THR A 612 -23.39 -7.74 12.47
C THR A 612 -23.46 -7.06 11.11
N VAL A 613 -22.58 -7.43 10.16
CA VAL A 613 -22.51 -6.81 8.82
C VAL A 613 -22.16 -7.82 7.72
N HIS A 614 -22.32 -7.42 6.46
CA HIS A 614 -21.64 -7.98 5.28
C HIS A 614 -20.60 -6.95 4.80
N GLN A 615 -19.45 -7.40 4.29
CA GLN A 615 -18.46 -6.50 3.68
C GLN A 615 -17.98 -7.04 2.33
N LEU A 616 -17.65 -6.13 1.41
CA LEU A 616 -17.01 -6.48 0.15
C LEU A 616 -15.49 -6.43 0.34
N VAL A 617 -14.85 -7.58 0.19
CA VAL A 617 -13.42 -7.78 0.44
C VAL A 617 -12.76 -8.23 -0.87
N SER A 618 -11.57 -7.70 -1.11
CA SER A 618 -10.65 -8.21 -2.13
C SER A 618 -9.35 -8.61 -1.47
N THR A 619 -8.59 -9.48 -2.12
CA THR A 619 -7.28 -9.93 -1.66
C THR A 619 -6.28 -9.69 -2.77
N VAL A 620 -5.21 -8.94 -2.50
CA VAL A 620 -4.08 -8.76 -3.42
C VAL A 620 -2.86 -9.42 -2.81
N ARG A 621 -2.18 -10.28 -3.57
CA ARG A 621 -0.98 -10.99 -3.12
C ARG A 621 0.16 -10.85 -4.12
N GLY A 622 1.39 -10.82 -3.62
CA GLY A 622 2.61 -10.85 -4.43
C GLY A 622 3.75 -11.51 -3.68
N ARG A 623 4.77 -11.99 -4.39
CA ARG A 623 5.99 -12.53 -3.78
C ARG A 623 7.06 -11.45 -3.83
N LEU A 624 7.61 -11.04 -2.69
CA LEU A 624 8.66 -10.03 -2.65
C LEU A 624 9.88 -10.44 -3.48
N HIS A 625 10.51 -9.45 -4.10
CA HIS A 625 11.79 -9.62 -4.77
C HIS A 625 12.88 -10.09 -3.78
N GLU A 626 13.89 -10.80 -4.27
CA GLU A 626 14.81 -11.54 -3.38
C GLU A 626 15.67 -10.66 -2.47
N ASP A 627 15.86 -9.41 -2.84
CA ASP A 627 16.62 -8.38 -2.13
C ASP A 627 15.75 -7.46 -1.24
N ARG A 628 14.44 -7.69 -1.18
CA ARG A 628 13.49 -6.90 -0.36
C ARG A 628 13.01 -7.65 0.88
N ASP A 629 12.72 -6.91 1.94
CA ASP A 629 12.14 -7.41 3.19
C ASP A 629 10.77 -6.78 3.52
N ALA A 630 10.20 -7.18 4.66
CA ALA A 630 8.91 -6.69 5.11
C ALA A 630 8.89 -5.18 5.32
N VAL A 631 10.00 -4.58 5.78
CA VAL A 631 10.08 -3.14 6.05
C VAL A 631 10.11 -2.36 4.74
N ASP A 632 10.84 -2.86 3.72
CA ASP A 632 10.79 -2.30 2.36
C ASP A 632 9.36 -2.35 1.79
N CYS A 633 8.66 -3.46 2.01
CA CYS A 633 7.28 -3.63 1.54
C CYS A 633 6.33 -2.62 2.21
N VAL A 634 6.45 -2.43 3.53
CA VAL A 634 5.68 -1.43 4.26
C VAL A 634 5.97 -0.04 3.70
N ARG A 635 7.24 0.36 3.58
CA ARG A 635 7.65 1.68 3.09
C ARG A 635 7.12 1.97 1.68
N ALA A 636 7.10 0.98 0.80
CA ALA A 636 6.61 1.14 -0.58
C ALA A 636 5.08 1.26 -0.68
N CYS A 637 4.34 0.65 0.25
CA CYS A 637 2.87 0.64 0.25
C CYS A 637 2.27 1.75 1.12
N PHE A 638 3.03 2.34 2.05
CA PHE A 638 2.54 3.30 3.03
C PHE A 638 2.39 4.72 2.44
N PRO A 639 1.38 5.51 2.87
CA PRO A 639 0.24 5.11 3.71
C PRO A 639 -0.76 4.22 2.97
N GLY A 640 -1.61 3.54 3.73
CA GLY A 640 -2.63 2.65 3.17
C GLY A 640 -3.57 3.35 2.18
N GLY A 641 -3.78 2.71 1.01
CA GLY A 641 -4.61 3.27 -0.07
C GLY A 641 -6.04 3.60 0.36
N SER A 642 -6.63 2.83 1.28
CA SER A 642 -8.00 3.06 1.78
C SER A 642 -8.14 4.34 2.60
N MET A 643 -7.04 4.85 3.16
CA MET A 643 -6.98 6.08 3.97
C MET A 643 -6.33 7.25 3.23
N THR A 644 -6.04 7.10 1.93
CA THR A 644 -5.46 8.16 1.10
C THR A 644 -6.35 8.41 -0.10
N GLY A 645 -6.15 7.67 -1.18
CA GLY A 645 -6.85 7.80 -2.44
C GLY A 645 -5.92 7.54 -3.62
N ALA A 646 -6.42 7.77 -4.83
CA ALA A 646 -5.71 7.45 -6.07
C ALA A 646 -5.87 8.58 -7.09
N PRO A 647 -4.81 9.08 -7.75
CA PRO A 647 -3.40 8.76 -7.52
C PRO A 647 -2.88 9.24 -6.15
N LYS A 648 -2.10 8.40 -5.46
CA LYS A 648 -1.73 8.56 -4.05
C LYS A 648 -1.04 9.89 -3.75
N GLU A 649 0.04 10.21 -4.46
CA GLU A 649 0.85 11.40 -4.16
C GLU A 649 0.05 12.69 -4.34
N ARG A 650 -0.63 12.84 -5.48
CA ARG A 650 -1.49 14.01 -5.74
C ARG A 650 -2.64 14.12 -4.75
N THR A 651 -3.21 12.98 -4.33
CA THR A 651 -4.29 12.95 -3.35
C THR A 651 -3.80 13.34 -1.95
N LEU A 652 -2.60 12.95 -1.56
CA LEU A 652 -1.99 13.37 -0.29
C LEU A 652 -1.80 14.90 -0.22
N GLU A 653 -1.41 15.56 -1.32
CA GLU A 653 -1.31 17.03 -1.38
C GLU A 653 -2.68 17.72 -1.19
N ILE A 654 -3.72 17.15 -1.81
CA ILE A 654 -5.10 17.66 -1.68
C ILE A 654 -5.55 17.52 -0.23
N ILE A 655 -5.37 16.33 0.36
CA ILE A 655 -5.69 16.04 1.76
C ILE A 655 -4.98 17.03 2.68
N ASP A 656 -3.67 17.23 2.53
CA ASP A 656 -2.91 18.18 3.34
C ASP A 656 -3.45 19.61 3.24
N THR A 657 -3.94 20.00 2.06
CA THR A 657 -4.49 21.34 1.85
C THR A 657 -5.86 21.51 2.53
N LEU A 658 -6.66 20.45 2.55
CA LEU A 658 -8.03 20.47 3.07
C LEU A 658 -8.09 20.23 4.59
N GLU A 659 -7.31 19.27 5.09
CA GLU A 659 -7.21 18.95 6.52
C GLU A 659 -6.36 20.01 7.22
N THR A 660 -6.77 20.40 8.44
CA THR A 660 -6.17 21.53 9.17
C THR A 660 -5.14 21.12 10.22
N GLU A 661 -4.95 19.82 10.43
CA GLU A 661 -3.95 19.27 11.35
C GLU A 661 -3.48 17.89 10.87
N ALA A 662 -2.37 17.41 11.44
CA ALA A 662 -1.82 16.09 11.18
C ALA A 662 -2.75 14.98 11.68
N ARG A 663 -2.75 13.84 11.00
CA ARG A 663 -3.53 12.66 11.44
C ARG A 663 -2.87 11.91 12.59
N GLY A 664 -1.55 12.04 12.75
CA GLY A 664 -0.78 11.38 13.80
C GLY A 664 -0.86 9.85 13.69
N VAL A 665 -1.15 9.16 14.80
CA VAL A 665 -1.29 7.69 14.80
C VAL A 665 -2.48 7.23 13.94
N TYR A 666 -3.57 8.01 13.89
CA TYR A 666 -4.74 7.71 13.06
C TYR A 666 -4.39 7.72 11.57
N SER A 667 -5.02 6.83 10.78
CA SER A 667 -4.67 6.54 9.37
C SER A 667 -3.27 5.97 9.14
N GLY A 668 -2.48 5.75 10.20
CA GLY A 668 -1.22 5.03 10.16
C GLY A 668 -1.40 3.51 10.05
N ALA A 669 -0.40 2.77 10.50
CA ALA A 669 -0.42 1.31 10.57
C ALA A 669 0.09 0.81 11.93
N LEU A 670 -0.53 -0.24 12.48
CA LEU A 670 -0.17 -0.80 13.79
C LEU A 670 -0.11 -2.32 13.73
N GLY A 671 0.89 -2.91 14.39
CA GLY A 671 0.98 -4.36 14.52
C GLY A 671 2.39 -4.81 14.91
N PHE A 672 2.91 -5.84 14.24
CA PHE A 672 4.24 -6.38 14.54
C PHE A 672 5.14 -6.52 13.29
N LEU A 673 6.44 -6.47 13.56
CA LEU A 673 7.54 -6.86 12.67
C LEU A 673 8.39 -7.91 13.40
N SER A 674 8.47 -9.12 12.86
CA SER A 674 9.04 -10.27 13.57
C SER A 674 10.48 -10.59 13.13
N CYS A 675 11.26 -11.12 14.08
CA CYS A 675 12.64 -11.58 13.86
C CYS A 675 12.79 -12.70 12.82
N ASN A 676 11.74 -13.44 12.47
CA ASN A 676 11.76 -14.41 11.38
C ASN A 676 11.54 -13.77 9.99
N GLY A 677 11.30 -12.46 9.96
CA GLY A 677 11.01 -11.66 8.77
C GLY A 677 9.52 -11.42 8.51
N ALA A 678 8.61 -12.07 9.22
CA ALA A 678 7.16 -11.89 9.05
C ALA A 678 6.65 -10.56 9.62
N ALA A 679 5.51 -10.08 9.13
CA ALA A 679 4.83 -8.88 9.64
C ALA A 679 3.30 -9.01 9.48
N ASP A 680 2.53 -8.40 10.35
CA ASP A 680 1.08 -8.20 10.17
C ASP A 680 0.72 -6.83 10.77
N LEU A 681 0.25 -5.94 9.91
CA LEU A 681 -0.09 -4.56 10.25
C LEU A 681 -1.52 -4.26 9.83
N ASN A 682 -2.28 -3.60 10.71
CA ASN A 682 -3.60 -3.07 10.41
C ASN A 682 -3.52 -1.65 9.85
N ILE A 683 -4.65 -1.14 9.38
CA ILE A 683 -4.87 0.30 9.20
C ILE A 683 -5.36 0.86 10.53
N VAL A 684 -4.80 1.97 11.02
CA VAL A 684 -5.24 2.59 12.28
C VAL A 684 -6.52 3.41 12.06
N ILE A 685 -7.65 2.74 12.20
CA ILE A 685 -9.01 3.32 12.17
C ILE A 685 -9.82 2.81 13.36
N ARG A 686 -10.93 3.49 13.69
CA ARG A 686 -11.74 3.17 14.89
C ARG A 686 -10.88 3.08 16.15
N THR A 687 -10.02 4.09 16.32
CA THR A 687 -8.95 4.10 17.31
C THR A 687 -9.02 5.39 18.10
N ALA A 688 -8.84 5.27 19.42
CA ALA A 688 -8.61 6.39 20.31
C ALA A 688 -7.12 6.46 20.67
N VAL A 689 -6.55 7.65 20.61
CA VAL A 689 -5.14 7.93 20.93
C VAL A 689 -5.11 8.88 22.11
N PHE A 690 -4.37 8.56 23.17
CA PHE A 690 -4.28 9.36 24.38
C PHE A 690 -2.90 10.01 24.46
N THR A 691 -2.87 11.35 24.47
CA THR A 691 -1.64 12.15 24.52
C THR A 691 -1.93 13.46 25.23
N ASP A 692 -1.01 13.94 26.07
CA ASP A 692 -1.11 15.22 26.80
C ASP A 692 -2.46 15.45 27.51
N GLY A 693 -3.00 14.41 28.16
CA GLY A 693 -4.28 14.48 28.87
C GLY A 693 -5.51 14.65 27.96
N ARG A 694 -5.35 14.44 26.65
CA ARG A 694 -6.43 14.45 25.66
C ARG A 694 -6.56 13.12 24.95
N MET A 695 -7.77 12.82 24.51
CA MET A 695 -8.12 11.73 23.62
C MET A 695 -8.37 12.29 22.22
N HIS A 696 -7.71 11.73 21.23
CA HIS A 696 -7.90 11.99 19.81
C HIS A 696 -8.59 10.81 19.14
N ILE A 697 -9.62 11.10 18.36
CA ILE A 697 -10.33 10.12 17.53
C ILE A 697 -10.44 10.70 16.12
N GLY A 698 -9.88 10.01 15.14
CA GLY A 698 -10.07 10.34 13.73
C GLY A 698 -11.19 9.53 13.09
N ALA A 699 -11.92 10.13 12.16
CA ALA A 699 -12.89 9.44 11.32
C ALA A 699 -13.06 10.13 9.96
N GLY A 700 -13.47 9.37 8.95
CA GLY A 700 -13.68 9.92 7.61
C GLY A 700 -14.15 8.87 6.62
N GLY A 701 -14.19 9.26 5.35
CA GLY A 701 -14.69 8.44 4.26
C GLY A 701 -14.04 8.76 2.93
N ALA A 702 -14.16 7.83 1.99
CA ALA A 702 -13.70 8.02 0.63
C ALA A 702 -14.72 8.87 -0.13
N ILE A 703 -14.31 10.06 -0.56
CA ILE A 703 -15.11 10.91 -1.43
C ILE A 703 -14.89 10.47 -2.87
N VAL A 704 -15.97 10.09 -3.53
CA VAL A 704 -16.02 9.74 -4.96
C VAL A 704 -17.01 10.62 -5.70
N LEU A 705 -17.05 10.53 -7.03
CA LEU A 705 -17.95 11.32 -7.88
C LEU A 705 -19.44 11.19 -7.49
N ALA A 706 -19.83 10.04 -6.95
CA ALA A 706 -21.19 9.72 -6.52
C ALA A 706 -21.43 9.92 -5.01
N SER A 707 -20.50 10.53 -4.28
CA SER A 707 -20.68 10.85 -2.85
C SER A 707 -21.65 12.01 -2.67
N ASP A 708 -22.62 11.83 -1.76
CA ASP A 708 -23.49 12.90 -1.28
C ASP A 708 -22.86 13.56 -0.04
N PRO A 709 -22.63 14.88 -0.03
CA PRO A 709 -21.94 15.53 1.08
C PRO A 709 -22.58 15.31 2.46
N GLU A 710 -23.92 15.24 2.53
CA GLU A 710 -24.60 15.04 3.80
C GLU A 710 -24.44 13.61 4.30
N GLU A 711 -24.61 12.62 3.42
CA GLU A 711 -24.40 11.21 3.77
C GLU A 711 -22.98 10.96 4.30
N GLU A 712 -21.96 11.55 3.64
CA GLU A 712 -20.56 11.40 4.07
C GLU A 712 -20.29 12.09 5.42
N TYR A 713 -20.90 13.26 5.68
CA TYR A 713 -20.80 13.91 6.99
C TYR A 713 -21.43 13.06 8.11
N GLN A 714 -22.62 12.51 7.86
CA GLN A 714 -23.29 11.63 8.82
C GLN A 714 -22.51 10.33 9.04
N GLU A 715 -21.88 9.77 8.01
CA GLU A 715 -21.00 8.61 8.12
C GLU A 715 -19.77 8.91 8.99
N MET A 716 -19.14 10.07 8.81
CA MET A 716 -18.03 10.52 9.67
C MET A 716 -18.46 10.60 11.14
N LEU A 717 -19.58 11.26 11.44
CA LEU A 717 -20.12 11.35 12.81
C LEU A 717 -20.39 9.96 13.42
N LEU A 718 -20.97 9.05 12.65
CA LEU A 718 -21.27 7.69 13.11
C LEU A 718 -19.99 6.91 13.46
N LYS A 719 -18.95 7.01 12.62
CA LYS A 719 -17.64 6.37 12.85
C LYS A 719 -16.95 6.91 14.10
N THR A 720 -16.99 8.23 14.32
CA THR A 720 -16.45 8.86 15.53
C THR A 720 -17.22 8.44 16.77
N ALA A 721 -18.56 8.51 16.73
CA ALA A 721 -19.44 8.15 17.84
C ALA A 721 -19.20 6.71 18.30
N ALA A 722 -19.00 5.77 17.37
CA ALA A 722 -18.75 4.36 17.69
C ALA A 722 -17.55 4.16 18.63
N THR A 723 -16.45 4.88 18.40
CA THR A 723 -15.25 4.83 19.26
C THR A 723 -15.48 5.61 20.56
N MET A 724 -16.12 6.77 20.47
CA MET A 724 -16.40 7.65 21.62
C MET A 724 -17.32 7.01 22.67
N ARG A 725 -18.17 6.04 22.32
CA ARG A 725 -19.06 5.34 23.28
C ARG A 725 -18.31 4.72 24.46
N ALA A 726 -17.09 4.24 24.24
CA ALA A 726 -16.26 3.66 25.30
C ALA A 726 -15.89 4.67 26.40
N TYR A 727 -16.02 5.98 26.15
CA TYR A 727 -15.73 7.04 27.10
C TYR A 727 -16.73 7.10 28.27
N HIS A 728 -17.97 6.66 28.06
CA HIS A 728 -19.04 6.75 29.07
C HIS A 728 -19.27 5.45 29.86
N ASP A 729 -18.70 4.34 29.39
CA ASP A 729 -18.80 3.01 30.00
C ASP A 729 -17.51 2.60 30.76
N GLY A 730 -16.54 3.51 30.84
CA GLY A 730 -15.18 3.31 31.40
C GLY A 730 -15.03 3.66 32.86
#